data_AF-A0A836JFC6-F1
#
_entry.id   AF-A0A836JFC6-F1
#
_cell.length_a   1.000
_cell.length_b   1.000
_cell.length_c   1.000
_cell.angle_alpha   90.00
_cell.angle_beta   90.00
_cell.angle_gamma   90.00
#
_symmetry.space_group_name_H-M   'P 1'
#
loop_
_entity.id
_entity.type
_entity.pdbx_description
1 polymer ?
#
loop_
_entity_poly.entity_id
_entity_poly.type
_entity_poly.pdbx_seq_one_letter_code
_entity_poly.pdbx_strand_id
1 'polypeptide(L)'
;MFLITPIDNNRWVYAMHGLEKPMDHVSAGGVMAGSVATLAILWMSLQTMGLLGHSHSISTYKLPESLQNYLASYTGLPSNYGSEAIVDTGRFQNRRFPKIDGTTLNNSIAFAQMLIDRMSTLENNIANAGVEFKTRSPAEKQFWNSYPSADAVERSIDAIVATKASSYLVHQNCRRFGLDKNDCARYISTLGLRDTPLGKSCAAVNSIECDEKSKYRSIDGTCNNIENPSWGSAMTAYTRVLFSQYFDAGIQEPRRVGHSKKPLPSPRLVSATLSTANNQSDASRTLAVMEWSQFIAHDMAHTPVRKMVSTRKPISCCQPDGDSLSPRHVHPDCAPISVPDHDPVYGDHYVRCMNYVRSLPVLRSECTFGPVEQMNQVSHFLDGSTIYGSTPKKSRELRTFEDGHLRIDVRNNHTYLPRGETEFTSQCGENCYNSGDDRVNVHPQLAAIHTVWHREHNRVADKLARLNPEWSDEILFQETRRIVIAEIQHITYKEWLPILLGRRYTRVIGLVGNNYSHNYNSDDEPAVSNEAATAALRFLNSLMQEKLSMPDNFRQQNKTLQLAEHFFNPRIIETEEVFDGLLRGLATQTSQKMDISLISDMTSKLYASDVNNLGLDAVSLDIARGRDHGLPGYNYYRRYCGLPAARTFDDFLDYIPIEMMRKFRTIYSHPNDVDLIVGGMAERPADDGMIGPTFRCLIYEQFSRSRRTDRFFYDSVTQPHPFTSEQLAQLRNVTLARIFCDNGNNITHMQLNVFLKPQAGNELRRCTDFEAIPSVDLFAWAERAKAYR
;
A
#
# COMPACT_ATOMS: atom_id res chain seq x y z
N MET A 1 19.46 -54.68 -16.43
CA MET A 1 20.09 -53.72 -17.36
C MET A 1 19.56 -54.06 -18.74
N PHE A 2 18.73 -53.20 -19.34
CA PHE A 2 18.19 -53.45 -20.68
C PHE A 2 19.15 -52.84 -21.70
N LEU A 3 19.76 -53.68 -22.52
CA LEU A 3 20.47 -53.22 -23.71
C LEU A 3 19.46 -53.18 -24.86
N ILE A 4 19.18 -51.96 -25.33
CA ILE A 4 18.33 -51.70 -26.48
C ILE A 4 19.27 -51.37 -27.63
N THR A 5 19.30 -52.21 -28.67
CA THR A 5 20.02 -51.90 -29.91
C THR A 5 19.02 -51.90 -31.07
N PRO A 6 19.02 -50.84 -31.90
CA PRO A 6 18.18 -50.80 -33.09
C PRO A 6 18.80 -51.71 -34.17
N ILE A 7 17.98 -52.54 -34.79
CA ILE A 7 18.42 -53.35 -35.94
C ILE A 7 17.97 -52.66 -37.25
N ASP A 8 16.79 -52.02 -37.26
CA ASP A 8 16.29 -51.15 -38.36
C ASP A 8 14.90 -50.55 -38.03
N ASN A 9 14.43 -49.62 -38.86
CA ASN A 9 13.40 -48.58 -38.60
C ASN A 9 12.02 -49.04 -38.10
N ASN A 10 11.77 -50.33 -37.85
CA ASN A 10 10.53 -50.79 -37.22
C ASN A 10 10.67 -52.05 -36.34
N ARG A 11 11.88 -52.42 -35.87
CA ARG A 11 12.07 -53.55 -34.93
C ARG A 11 13.09 -53.26 -33.83
N TRP A 12 12.72 -53.62 -32.59
CA TRP A 12 13.56 -53.55 -31.41
C TRP A 12 13.64 -54.94 -30.76
N VAL A 13 14.83 -55.38 -30.36
CA VAL A 13 15.03 -56.62 -29.59
C VAL A 13 15.49 -56.27 -28.19
N TYR A 14 14.87 -56.90 -27.19
CA TYR A 14 15.24 -56.79 -25.79
C TYR A 14 15.86 -58.11 -25.33
N ALA A 15 17.07 -58.08 -24.79
CA ALA A 15 17.67 -59.23 -24.12
C ALA A 15 17.69 -58.99 -22.60
N MET A 16 16.97 -59.81 -21.85
CA MET A 16 17.11 -59.95 -20.40
C MET A 16 17.95 -61.20 -20.13
N HIS A 17 18.98 -61.07 -19.29
CA HIS A 17 19.71 -62.24 -18.83
C HIS A 17 18.87 -62.99 -17.79
N GLY A 18 18.54 -64.25 -18.12
CA GLY A 18 17.87 -65.18 -17.21
C GLY A 18 16.37 -65.34 -17.45
N LEU A 19 15.99 -65.89 -18.61
CA LEU A 19 14.84 -66.78 -18.84
C LEU A 19 14.84 -67.15 -20.34
N GLU A 20 15.25 -68.38 -20.64
CA GLU A 20 15.19 -68.96 -21.98
C GLU A 20 13.73 -69.32 -22.31
N LYS A 21 13.03 -68.45 -23.05
CA LYS A 21 12.05 -68.82 -24.09
C LYS A 21 11.41 -67.56 -24.71
N PRO A 22 11.22 -67.52 -26.04
CA PRO A 22 10.48 -66.44 -26.69
C PRO A 22 8.98 -66.61 -26.43
N MET A 23 8.31 -65.54 -26.00
CA MET A 23 6.85 -65.47 -25.96
C MET A 23 6.35 -64.65 -27.15
N ASP A 24 5.62 -65.30 -28.06
CA ASP A 24 4.95 -64.64 -29.17
C ASP A 24 3.62 -64.02 -28.71
N HIS A 25 3.42 -62.76 -29.12
CA HIS A 25 2.18 -61.97 -29.06
C HIS A 25 1.58 -61.66 -27.67
N VAL A 26 1.98 -60.52 -27.11
CA VAL A 26 1.24 -59.82 -26.05
C VAL A 26 0.58 -58.57 -26.65
N SER A 27 -0.74 -58.42 -26.48
CA SER A 27 -1.47 -57.23 -26.92
C SER A 27 -1.07 -55.99 -26.11
N ALA A 28 -1.11 -54.81 -26.73
CA ALA A 28 -0.68 -53.54 -26.11
C ALA A 28 -1.34 -53.24 -24.74
N GLY A 29 -2.51 -53.82 -24.45
CA GLY A 29 -3.18 -53.72 -23.15
C GLY A 29 -2.47 -54.48 -22.02
N GLY A 30 -1.82 -55.61 -22.31
CA GLY A 30 -1.06 -56.39 -21.32
C GLY A 30 0.24 -55.70 -20.87
N VAL A 31 0.86 -54.95 -21.78
CA VAL A 31 2.09 -54.17 -21.50
C VAL A 31 1.79 -53.00 -20.56
N MET A 32 0.63 -52.35 -20.69
CA MET A 32 0.23 -51.28 -19.77
C MET A 32 -0.15 -51.81 -18.38
N ALA A 33 -0.86 -52.93 -18.30
CA ALA A 33 -1.24 -53.53 -17.01
C ALA A 33 -0.02 -54.05 -16.23
N GLY A 34 0.95 -54.67 -16.91
CA GLY A 34 2.20 -55.13 -16.31
C GLY A 34 3.04 -53.98 -15.76
N SER A 35 3.15 -52.88 -16.52
CA SER A 35 3.92 -51.69 -16.15
C SER A 35 3.37 -51.01 -14.90
N VAL A 36 2.04 -50.87 -14.81
CA VAL A 36 1.34 -50.28 -13.65
C VAL A 36 1.47 -51.17 -12.41
N ALA A 37 1.39 -52.50 -12.57
CA ALA A 37 1.57 -53.44 -11.46
C ALA A 37 3.02 -53.40 -10.92
N THR A 38 4.04 -53.36 -11.78
CA THR A 38 5.43 -53.20 -11.33
C THR A 38 5.70 -51.86 -10.64
N LEU A 39 5.09 -50.77 -11.11
CA LEU A 39 5.21 -49.45 -10.47
C LEU A 39 4.50 -49.42 -9.11
N ALA A 40 3.34 -50.06 -8.99
CA ALA A 40 2.61 -50.17 -7.73
C ALA A 40 3.36 -51.04 -6.69
N ILE A 41 3.96 -52.15 -7.13
CA ILE A 41 4.77 -53.02 -6.26
C ILE A 41 6.07 -52.33 -5.85
N LEU A 42 6.72 -51.59 -6.75
CA LEU A 42 7.91 -50.80 -6.43
C LEU A 42 7.58 -49.67 -5.44
N TRP A 43 6.44 -48.99 -5.64
CA TRP A 43 5.93 -47.94 -4.75
C TRP A 43 5.60 -48.48 -3.35
N MET A 44 4.87 -49.60 -3.26
CA MET A 44 4.56 -50.24 -1.98
C MET A 44 5.80 -50.78 -1.28
N SER A 45 6.77 -51.33 -2.01
CA SER A 45 8.03 -51.82 -1.43
C SER A 45 8.91 -50.68 -0.92
N LEU A 46 8.92 -49.53 -1.59
CA LEU A 46 9.64 -48.32 -1.14
C LEU A 46 8.98 -47.68 0.09
N GLN A 47 7.67 -47.80 0.25
CA GLN A 47 6.95 -47.35 1.45
C GLN A 47 7.15 -48.29 2.65
N THR A 48 7.16 -49.61 2.46
CA THR A 48 7.35 -50.59 3.55
C THR A 48 8.79 -50.68 4.06
N MET A 49 9.78 -50.36 3.23
CA MET A 49 11.19 -50.30 3.62
C MET A 49 11.60 -49.02 4.35
N GLY A 50 10.66 -48.09 4.62
CA GLY A 50 10.94 -46.87 5.40
C GLY A 50 11.92 -45.88 4.75
N LEU A 51 12.30 -46.11 3.49
CA LEU A 51 13.14 -45.19 2.70
C LEU A 51 12.34 -44.00 2.16
N LEU A 52 11.00 -44.10 2.15
CA LEU A 52 10.05 -43.00 1.92
C LEU A 52 9.08 -42.94 3.10
N GLY A 53 9.55 -42.38 4.22
CA GLY A 53 8.82 -42.33 5.49
C GLY A 53 7.37 -41.82 5.38
N HIS A 54 6.49 -42.42 6.19
CA HIS A 54 5.13 -41.98 6.52
C HIS A 54 5.16 -41.43 7.97
N SER A 55 4.36 -40.47 8.44
CA SER A 55 3.06 -39.94 8.02
C SER A 55 2.73 -38.57 8.65
N HIS A 56 2.00 -37.72 7.92
CA HIS A 56 1.04 -36.66 8.35
C HIS A 56 1.50 -35.48 9.24
N SER A 57 1.82 -34.34 8.62
CA SER A 57 1.00 -33.10 8.57
C SER A 57 1.87 -31.85 8.34
N ILE A 58 1.28 -30.87 7.64
CA ILE A 58 1.76 -29.53 7.27
C ILE A 58 2.55 -29.45 5.95
N SER A 59 1.94 -28.69 5.05
CA SER A 59 2.18 -28.47 3.64
C SER A 59 3.50 -27.77 3.33
N THR A 60 4.30 -28.42 2.50
CA THR A 60 5.34 -27.75 1.70
C THR A 60 4.67 -27.16 0.47
N TYR A 61 4.56 -25.83 0.45
CA TYR A 61 4.11 -25.04 -0.70
C TYR A 61 5.02 -25.32 -1.92
N LYS A 62 4.44 -25.78 -3.03
CA LYS A 62 5.04 -25.75 -4.36
C LYS A 62 4.53 -24.50 -5.10
N LEU A 63 5.44 -23.71 -5.67
CA LEU A 63 5.10 -22.55 -6.50
C LEU A 63 4.32 -22.95 -7.76
N PRO A 64 3.42 -22.09 -8.28
CA PRO A 64 2.76 -22.28 -9.57
C PRO A 64 3.76 -22.38 -10.74
N GLU A 65 3.51 -23.32 -11.64
CA GLU A 65 4.34 -23.69 -12.81
C GLU A 65 4.57 -22.53 -13.81
N SER A 66 3.80 -21.44 -13.75
CA SER A 66 3.88 -20.30 -14.67
C SER A 66 4.98 -19.29 -14.33
N LEU A 67 5.46 -19.22 -13.08
CA LEU A 67 6.54 -18.29 -12.67
C LEU A 67 7.94 -18.88 -12.89
N GLN A 68 8.07 -20.22 -12.85
CA GLN A 68 9.33 -20.91 -13.16
C GLN A 68 9.73 -20.76 -14.63
N ASN A 69 8.74 -20.77 -15.54
CA ASN A 69 8.96 -20.55 -16.98
C ASN A 69 9.19 -19.07 -17.33
N TYR A 70 8.69 -18.14 -16.52
CA TYR A 70 8.86 -16.71 -16.70
C TYR A 70 10.29 -16.22 -16.35
N LEU A 71 10.85 -16.75 -15.25
CA LEU A 71 12.18 -16.39 -14.73
C LEU A 71 13.36 -16.95 -15.54
N ALA A 72 13.14 -17.92 -16.44
CA ALA A 72 14.17 -18.41 -17.37
C ALA A 72 14.40 -17.49 -18.58
N SER A 73 13.52 -16.50 -18.82
CA SER A 73 13.52 -15.72 -20.06
C SER A 73 14.28 -14.39 -20.03
N TYR A 74 14.69 -13.89 -18.85
CA TYR A 74 15.17 -12.48 -18.73
C TYR A 74 16.61 -12.27 -18.23
N THR A 75 17.35 -13.28 -17.74
CA THR A 75 18.65 -13.04 -17.07
C THR A 75 19.86 -13.81 -17.57
N GLY A 76 19.75 -14.80 -18.46
CA GLY A 76 20.93 -15.50 -18.98
C GLY A 76 21.88 -16.07 -17.90
N LEU A 77 21.39 -16.36 -16.69
CA LEU A 77 22.16 -16.93 -15.58
C LEU A 77 21.30 -17.92 -14.75
N PRO A 78 21.91 -18.92 -14.10
CA PRO A 78 21.26 -20.21 -13.84
C PRO A 78 20.37 -20.26 -12.60
N SER A 79 19.43 -21.20 -12.69
CA SER A 79 18.30 -21.55 -11.83
C SER A 79 18.62 -22.12 -10.45
N ASN A 80 19.67 -21.65 -9.76
CA ASN A 80 20.00 -22.15 -8.42
C ASN A 80 20.08 -21.02 -7.40
N TYR A 81 18.92 -20.52 -6.99
CA TYR A 81 18.78 -19.80 -5.74
C TYR A 81 17.61 -20.39 -4.97
N GLY A 82 17.94 -20.99 -3.81
CA GLY A 82 16.96 -21.53 -2.88
C GLY A 82 16.00 -20.44 -2.42
N SER A 83 14.73 -20.79 -2.41
CA SER A 83 13.66 -20.03 -1.78
C SER A 83 13.92 -19.89 -0.27
N GLU A 84 14.60 -18.83 0.13
CA GLU A 84 14.48 -18.23 1.47
C GLU A 84 13.69 -16.91 1.37
N ALA A 85 12.61 -16.94 0.59
CA ALA A 85 11.59 -15.88 0.51
C ALA A 85 10.24 -16.39 1.05
N ILE A 86 10.35 -17.06 2.18
CA ILE A 86 9.41 -17.07 3.29
C ILE A 86 10.31 -16.66 4.46
N VAL A 87 9.79 -16.04 5.53
CA VAL A 87 10.51 -15.85 6.80
C VAL A 87 11.55 -16.96 6.95
N ASP A 88 12.83 -16.60 7.12
CA ASP A 88 13.83 -17.57 7.59
C ASP A 88 13.40 -18.03 9.00
N THR A 89 12.41 -18.93 9.02
CA THR A 89 12.08 -19.84 10.11
C THR A 89 13.10 -20.98 10.12
N GLY A 90 14.04 -20.97 9.17
CA GLY A 90 14.86 -22.07 8.72
C GLY A 90 16.30 -22.01 9.21
N ARG A 91 16.51 -21.69 10.49
CA ARG A 91 17.67 -22.17 11.26
C ARG A 91 17.45 -22.07 12.77
N PHE A 92 16.36 -22.67 13.26
CA PHE A 92 16.30 -23.17 14.66
C PHE A 92 17.26 -24.36 14.89
N GLN A 93 18.34 -24.49 14.11
CA GLN A 93 19.29 -25.57 14.28
C GLN A 93 20.23 -25.24 15.45
N ASN A 94 20.07 -26.00 16.54
CA ASN A 94 20.96 -26.11 17.71
C ASN A 94 20.91 -25.02 18.81
N ARG A 95 19.90 -24.13 18.87
CA ARG A 95 19.75 -23.16 19.99
C ARG A 95 18.61 -23.55 20.95
N ARG A 96 18.89 -23.62 22.26
CA ARG A 96 17.89 -23.85 23.31
C ARG A 96 17.13 -22.54 23.59
N PHE A 97 15.85 -22.48 23.24
CA PHE A 97 14.96 -21.38 23.60
C PHE A 97 14.38 -21.59 25.01
N PRO A 98 14.09 -20.51 25.76
CA PRO A 98 13.41 -20.62 27.04
C PRO A 98 12.01 -21.21 26.84
N LYS A 99 11.56 -22.12 27.70
CA LYS A 99 10.16 -22.53 27.72
C LYS A 99 9.34 -21.42 28.39
N ILE A 100 8.33 -20.90 27.69
CA ILE A 100 7.37 -19.91 28.21
C ILE A 100 6.02 -20.61 28.36
N ASP A 101 5.49 -20.64 29.58
CA ASP A 101 4.19 -21.27 29.88
C ASP A 101 3.05 -20.24 29.89
N GLY A 102 1.80 -20.74 29.92
CA GLY A 102 0.61 -19.89 29.91
C GLY A 102 0.54 -18.94 31.10
N THR A 103 1.07 -19.32 32.26
CA THR A 103 1.18 -18.43 33.44
C THR A 103 2.08 -17.24 33.14
N THR A 104 3.24 -17.46 32.52
CA THR A 104 4.15 -16.38 32.12
C THR A 104 3.52 -15.46 31.09
N LEU A 105 2.79 -16.02 30.10
CA LEU A 105 2.06 -15.22 29.11
C LEU A 105 1.00 -14.33 29.77
N ASN A 106 0.17 -14.89 30.65
CA ASN A 106 -0.87 -14.13 31.35
C ASN A 106 -0.29 -13.05 32.26
N ASN A 107 0.80 -13.35 32.97
CA ASN A 107 1.51 -12.37 33.79
C ASN A 107 2.07 -11.21 32.96
N SER A 108 2.57 -11.49 31.74
CA SER A 108 3.07 -10.45 30.84
C SER A 108 1.97 -9.48 30.39
N ILE A 109 0.76 -9.99 30.13
CA ILE A 109 -0.42 -9.18 29.78
C ILE A 109 -0.87 -8.34 30.98
N ALA A 110 -0.96 -8.93 32.17
CA ALA A 110 -1.34 -8.22 33.39
C ALA A 110 -0.35 -7.08 33.71
N PHE A 111 0.96 -7.33 33.54
CA PHE A 111 1.99 -6.31 33.68
C PHE A 111 1.82 -5.19 32.66
N ALA A 112 1.57 -5.53 31.39
CA ALA A 112 1.35 -4.55 30.33
C ALA A 112 0.11 -3.67 30.58
N GLN A 113 -0.99 -4.25 31.04
CA GLN A 113 -2.21 -3.52 31.41
C GLN A 113 -1.91 -2.51 32.54
N MET A 114 -1.23 -2.94 33.60
CA MET A 114 -0.82 -2.06 34.69
C MET A 114 0.02 -0.87 34.21
N LEU A 115 0.88 -1.04 33.20
CA LEU A 115 1.66 0.06 32.63
C LEU A 115 0.77 1.08 31.91
N ILE A 116 -0.29 0.63 31.23
CA ILE A 116 -1.25 1.52 30.54
C ILE A 116 -2.09 2.26 31.58
N ASP A 117 -2.60 1.57 32.61
CA ASP A 117 -3.42 2.19 33.65
C ASP A 117 -2.67 3.32 34.37
N ARG A 118 -1.36 3.12 34.61
CA ARG A 118 -0.47 4.14 35.20
C ARG A 118 -0.17 5.32 34.26
N MET A 119 -0.39 5.18 32.95
CA MET A 119 -0.14 6.25 31.97
C MET A 119 -1.13 7.40 32.10
N SER A 120 -2.32 7.16 32.65
CA SER A 120 -3.36 8.16 32.90
C SER A 120 -2.86 9.40 33.67
N THR A 121 -2.01 9.19 34.69
CA THR A 121 -1.45 10.31 35.47
C THR A 121 -0.53 11.18 34.62
N LEU A 122 0.30 10.57 33.77
CA LEU A 122 1.18 11.29 32.87
C LEU A 122 0.36 12.06 31.82
N GLU A 123 -0.61 11.42 31.19
CA GLU A 123 -1.45 12.05 30.17
C GLU A 123 -2.27 13.21 30.72
N ASN A 124 -2.81 13.08 31.94
CA ASN A 124 -3.48 14.18 32.63
C ASN A 124 -2.51 15.34 32.94
N ASN A 125 -1.28 15.04 33.36
CA ASN A 125 -0.27 16.07 33.59
C ASN A 125 0.11 16.81 32.30
N ILE A 126 0.29 16.09 31.19
CA ILE A 126 0.58 16.69 29.87
C ILE A 126 -0.59 17.58 29.42
N ALA A 127 -1.82 17.06 29.53
CA ALA A 127 -3.03 17.80 29.17
C ALA A 127 -3.21 19.08 30.02
N ASN A 128 -2.96 18.98 31.34
CA ASN A 128 -3.05 20.13 32.25
C ASN A 128 -1.92 21.15 32.05
N ALA A 129 -0.77 20.72 31.51
CA ALA A 129 0.33 21.60 31.16
C ALA A 129 0.10 22.38 29.84
N GLY A 130 -1.01 22.15 29.14
CA GLY A 130 -1.32 22.82 27.87
C GLY A 130 -0.38 22.42 26.73
N VAL A 131 0.22 21.23 26.80
CA VAL A 131 1.09 20.70 25.74
C VAL A 131 0.23 20.16 24.62
N GLU A 132 -0.20 21.08 23.76
CA GLU A 132 -1.11 20.85 22.65
C GLU A 132 -0.54 21.45 21.36
N PHE A 133 -1.13 21.10 20.21
CA PHE A 133 -0.74 21.74 18.97
C PHE A 133 -1.19 23.21 18.94
N LYS A 134 -0.37 24.07 18.36
CA LYS A 134 -0.83 25.40 17.97
C LYS A 134 -1.82 25.26 16.82
N THR A 135 -2.96 25.94 16.93
CA THR A 135 -4.01 25.94 15.89
C THR A 135 -3.46 26.36 14.53
N ARG A 136 -3.82 25.61 13.49
CA ARG A 136 -3.37 25.69 12.09
C ARG A 136 -1.86 25.55 11.89
N SER A 137 -1.13 25.04 12.88
CA SER A 137 0.30 24.76 12.72
C SER A 137 0.54 23.61 11.75
N PRO A 138 1.72 23.55 11.11
CA PRO A 138 2.10 22.42 10.27
C PRO A 138 2.01 21.06 11.01
N ALA A 139 2.33 21.03 12.30
CA ALA A 139 2.23 19.82 13.14
C ALA A 139 0.77 19.37 13.37
N GLU A 140 -0.16 20.31 13.57
CA GLU A 140 -1.59 19.99 13.67
C GLU A 140 -2.14 19.46 12.34
N LYS A 141 -1.78 20.11 11.23
CA LYS A 141 -2.14 19.66 9.87
C LYS A 141 -1.60 18.26 9.58
N GLN A 142 -0.37 17.94 10.02
CA GLN A 142 0.18 16.58 9.93
C GLN A 142 -0.62 15.56 10.74
N PHE A 143 -1.08 15.93 11.94
CA PHE A 143 -1.97 15.11 12.75
C PHE A 143 -3.26 14.81 12.00
N TRP A 144 -3.90 15.82 11.39
CA TRP A 144 -5.12 15.64 10.59
C TRP A 144 -4.91 14.78 9.34
N ASN A 145 -3.75 14.91 8.67
CA ASN A 145 -3.41 14.02 7.56
C ASN A 145 -3.31 12.54 7.97
N SER A 146 -3.07 12.26 9.25
CA SER A 146 -2.91 10.90 9.79
C SER A 146 -3.95 10.60 10.88
N TYR A 147 -5.14 11.20 10.77
CA TYR A 147 -6.13 11.22 11.84
C TYR A 147 -6.63 9.81 12.20
N PRO A 148 -6.51 9.37 13.47
CA PRO A 148 -7.08 8.12 13.93
C PRO A 148 -8.58 8.26 14.21
N SER A 149 -9.41 7.43 13.57
CA SER A 149 -10.82 7.33 13.89
C SER A 149 -11.04 6.78 15.31
N ALA A 150 -12.21 7.02 15.89
CA ALA A 150 -12.55 6.49 17.23
C ALA A 150 -12.41 4.95 17.28
N ASP A 151 -12.92 4.26 16.25
CA ASP A 151 -12.86 2.81 16.10
C ASP A 151 -11.41 2.31 15.99
N ALA A 152 -10.54 3.04 15.25
CA ALA A 152 -9.13 2.72 15.15
C ALA A 152 -8.42 2.84 16.50
N VAL A 153 -8.67 3.93 17.25
CA VAL A 153 -8.10 4.11 18.59
C VAL A 153 -8.56 2.98 19.52
N GLU A 154 -9.84 2.61 19.50
CA GLU A 154 -10.37 1.53 20.33
C GLU A 154 -9.69 0.19 20.03
N ARG A 155 -9.61 -0.20 18.74
CA ARG A 155 -8.94 -1.43 18.30
C ARG A 155 -7.45 -1.47 18.64
N SER A 156 -6.81 -0.31 18.78
CA SER A 156 -5.38 -0.23 19.07
C SER A 156 -5.00 -0.57 20.51
N ILE A 157 -5.93 -0.47 21.46
CA ILE A 157 -5.62 -0.59 22.89
C ILE A 157 -5.04 -1.98 23.22
N ASP A 158 -5.68 -3.04 22.74
CA ASP A 158 -5.21 -4.41 22.92
C ASP A 158 -3.86 -4.66 22.25
N ALA A 159 -3.60 -4.00 21.12
CA ALA A 159 -2.31 -4.07 20.44
C ALA A 159 -1.20 -3.39 21.24
N ILE A 160 -1.50 -2.28 21.92
CA ILE A 160 -0.56 -1.63 22.84
C ILE A 160 -0.23 -2.57 24.01
N VAL A 161 -1.24 -3.25 24.58
CA VAL A 161 -1.05 -4.25 25.64
C VAL A 161 -0.15 -5.39 25.13
N ALA A 162 -0.51 -6.01 23.99
CA ALA A 162 0.24 -7.12 23.40
C ALA A 162 1.71 -6.74 23.09
N THR A 163 1.94 -5.53 22.57
CA THR A 163 3.29 -5.05 22.25
C THR A 163 4.14 -4.83 23.51
N LYS A 164 3.56 -4.21 24.56
CA LYS A 164 4.25 -4.04 25.86
C LYS A 164 4.54 -5.38 26.54
N ALA A 165 3.59 -6.32 26.47
CA ALA A 165 3.78 -7.67 26.99
C ALA A 165 4.87 -8.43 26.21
N SER A 166 4.92 -8.29 24.89
CA SER A 166 5.98 -8.85 24.04
C SER A 166 7.35 -8.31 24.44
N SER A 167 7.46 -6.99 24.68
CA SER A 167 8.70 -6.36 25.16
C SER A 167 9.14 -6.95 26.51
N TYR A 168 8.19 -7.17 27.43
CA TYR A 168 8.45 -7.79 28.73
C TYR A 168 8.98 -9.22 28.59
N LEU A 169 8.36 -10.05 27.74
CA LEU A 169 8.80 -11.43 27.48
C LEU A 169 10.22 -11.47 26.89
N VAL A 170 10.54 -10.58 25.95
CA VAL A 170 11.90 -10.48 25.40
C VAL A 170 12.92 -10.17 26.50
N HIS A 171 12.64 -9.20 27.36
CA HIS A 171 13.55 -8.80 28.42
C HIS A 171 13.73 -9.86 29.51
N GLN A 172 12.65 -10.53 29.91
CA GLN A 172 12.68 -11.52 30.98
C GLN A 172 13.24 -12.88 30.51
N ASN A 173 12.88 -13.31 29.30
CA ASN A 173 13.09 -14.69 28.86
C ASN A 173 14.20 -14.83 27.82
N CYS A 174 14.47 -13.85 26.95
CA CYS A 174 15.50 -14.02 25.91
C CYS A 174 16.87 -13.48 26.29
N ARG A 175 16.94 -12.29 26.90
CA ARG A 175 18.23 -11.63 27.19
C ARG A 175 19.16 -12.49 28.05
N ARG A 176 18.59 -13.29 28.96
CA ARG A 176 19.33 -14.21 29.84
C ARG A 176 19.95 -15.40 29.10
N PHE A 177 19.48 -15.72 27.89
CA PHE A 177 19.93 -16.86 27.09
C PHE A 177 20.84 -16.45 25.92
N GLY A 178 21.22 -15.17 25.83
CA GLY A 178 22.14 -14.67 24.81
C GLY A 178 21.61 -14.73 23.37
N LEU A 179 20.29 -14.79 23.20
CA LEU A 179 19.66 -14.78 21.88
C LEU A 179 19.83 -13.42 21.19
N ASP A 180 20.07 -13.44 19.88
CA ASP A 180 20.06 -12.21 19.08
C ASP A 180 18.68 -11.55 19.12
N LYS A 181 18.67 -10.22 18.96
CA LYS A 181 17.45 -9.40 18.98
C LYS A 181 16.39 -9.94 18.03
N ASN A 182 16.76 -10.24 16.78
CA ASN A 182 15.81 -10.66 15.77
C ASN A 182 15.35 -12.11 15.99
N ASP A 183 16.26 -13.00 16.42
CA ASP A 183 15.92 -14.39 16.76
C ASP A 183 14.89 -14.46 17.89
N CYS A 184 15.06 -13.63 18.92
CA CYS A 184 14.12 -13.57 20.03
C CYS A 184 12.77 -13.01 19.58
N ALA A 185 12.74 -11.90 18.84
CA ALA A 185 11.49 -11.33 18.33
C ALA A 185 10.71 -12.36 17.49
N ARG A 186 11.41 -13.12 16.62
CA ARG A 186 10.82 -14.23 15.86
C ARG A 186 10.28 -15.35 16.74
N TYR A 187 11.02 -15.73 17.79
CA TYR A 187 10.54 -16.72 18.75
C TYR A 187 9.28 -16.26 19.48
N ILE A 188 9.25 -15.02 19.99
CA ILE A 188 8.06 -14.44 20.64
C ILE A 188 6.87 -14.40 19.68
N SER A 189 7.10 -14.18 18.38
CA SER A 189 6.06 -14.24 17.34
C SER A 189 5.38 -15.59 17.15
N THR A 190 5.94 -16.67 17.72
CA THR A 190 5.29 -17.99 17.72
C THR A 190 4.35 -18.23 18.89
N LEU A 191 4.34 -17.33 19.89
CA LEU A 191 3.53 -17.48 21.09
C LEU A 191 2.12 -16.92 20.83
N GLY A 192 1.10 -17.74 21.02
CA GLY A 192 -0.30 -17.35 20.79
C GLY A 192 -0.87 -16.45 21.88
N LEU A 193 -1.77 -15.54 21.49
CA LEU A 193 -2.55 -14.69 22.39
C LEU A 193 -3.93 -15.28 22.75
N ARG A 194 -4.36 -16.34 22.03
CA ARG A 194 -5.72 -16.92 22.17
C ARG A 194 -6.04 -17.43 23.58
N ASP A 195 -5.06 -18.02 24.26
CA ASP A 195 -5.21 -18.57 25.62
C ASP A 195 -4.93 -17.54 26.72
N THR A 196 -4.88 -16.25 26.37
CA THR A 196 -4.61 -15.13 27.28
C THR A 196 -5.84 -14.24 27.45
N PRO A 197 -5.82 -13.23 28.34
CA PRO A 197 -6.93 -12.27 28.45
C PRO A 197 -7.29 -11.54 27.14
N LEU A 198 -6.36 -11.44 26.17
CA LEU A 198 -6.61 -10.85 24.85
C LEU A 198 -7.27 -11.81 23.85
N GLY A 199 -7.53 -13.07 24.24
CA GLY A 199 -8.11 -14.08 23.36
C GLY A 199 -9.47 -13.73 22.80
N LYS A 200 -10.30 -12.98 23.55
CA LYS A 200 -11.61 -12.50 23.08
C LYS A 200 -11.48 -11.53 21.90
N SER A 201 -10.54 -10.59 21.98
CA SER A 201 -10.26 -9.62 20.93
C SER A 201 -9.76 -10.30 19.65
N CYS A 202 -8.98 -11.37 19.79
CA CYS A 202 -8.61 -12.22 18.67
C CYS A 202 -9.75 -13.05 18.09
N ALA A 203 -10.69 -13.51 18.94
CA ALA A 203 -11.79 -14.37 18.51
C ALA A 203 -12.84 -13.60 17.69
N ALA A 204 -13.03 -12.30 17.97
CA ALA A 204 -13.96 -11.42 17.23
C ALA A 204 -13.67 -11.34 15.72
N VAL A 205 -12.43 -11.61 15.31
CA VAL A 205 -12.00 -11.63 13.91
C VAL A 205 -12.44 -12.92 13.19
N ASN A 206 -12.65 -14.01 13.93
CA ASN A 206 -13.05 -15.32 13.38
C ASN A 206 -14.57 -15.56 13.40
N SER A 207 -15.36 -14.63 13.95
CA SER A 207 -16.82 -14.75 14.06
C SER A 207 -17.59 -14.07 12.91
N ILE A 208 -16.91 -13.71 11.83
CA ILE A 208 -17.53 -13.05 10.68
C ILE A 208 -18.15 -14.13 9.79
N GLU A 209 -19.47 -14.09 9.64
CA GLU A 209 -20.19 -14.94 8.71
C GLU A 209 -20.25 -14.27 7.33
N CYS A 210 -19.88 -15.01 6.29
CA CYS A 210 -19.82 -14.51 4.92
C CYS A 210 -20.89 -15.15 4.04
N ASP A 211 -21.59 -14.32 3.25
CA ASP A 211 -22.37 -14.78 2.12
C ASP A 211 -21.44 -14.98 0.91
N GLU A 212 -21.10 -16.24 0.62
CA GLU A 212 -20.28 -16.62 -0.52
C GLU A 212 -20.88 -16.15 -1.86
N LYS A 213 -22.21 -16.07 -1.92
CA LYS A 213 -22.96 -15.68 -3.11
C LYS A 213 -23.18 -14.17 -3.19
N SER A 214 -22.71 -13.38 -2.22
CA SER A 214 -22.87 -11.93 -2.28
C SER A 214 -22.32 -11.38 -3.60
N LYS A 215 -23.13 -10.58 -4.28
CA LYS A 215 -22.75 -9.89 -5.52
C LYS A 215 -21.79 -8.73 -5.26
N TYR A 216 -21.91 -8.09 -4.10
CA TYR A 216 -21.23 -6.84 -3.79
C TYR A 216 -20.20 -7.01 -2.68
N ARG A 217 -19.16 -6.18 -2.75
CA ARG A 217 -18.15 -6.03 -1.70
C ARG A 217 -18.79 -5.41 -0.46
N SER A 218 -18.37 -5.86 0.72
CA SER A 218 -18.57 -5.09 1.95
C SER A 218 -17.90 -3.70 1.85
N ILE A 219 -18.30 -2.78 2.73
CA ILE A 219 -17.70 -1.43 2.79
C ILE A 219 -16.32 -1.46 3.43
N ASP A 220 -16.12 -2.34 4.41
CA ASP A 220 -14.86 -2.46 5.16
C ASP A 220 -13.89 -3.49 4.58
N GLY A 221 -14.24 -4.17 3.49
CA GLY A 221 -13.40 -5.18 2.84
C GLY A 221 -13.52 -6.60 3.43
N THR A 222 -14.31 -6.80 4.49
CA THR A 222 -14.59 -8.15 5.02
C THR A 222 -15.24 -9.07 3.98
N CYS A 223 -15.06 -10.38 4.12
CA CYS A 223 -15.61 -11.41 3.22
C CYS A 223 -15.16 -11.32 1.75
N ASN A 224 -14.05 -10.61 1.46
CA ASN A 224 -13.37 -10.76 0.18
C ASN A 224 -12.82 -12.20 0.08
N ASN A 225 -12.06 -12.62 1.09
CA ASN A 225 -11.67 -14.00 1.28
C ASN A 225 -12.71 -14.72 2.16
N ILE A 226 -13.22 -15.87 1.71
CA ILE A 226 -14.27 -16.63 2.42
C ILE A 226 -13.69 -17.44 3.58
N GLU A 227 -12.50 -18.01 3.40
CA GLU A 227 -11.83 -18.85 4.41
C GLU A 227 -11.23 -18.00 5.54
N ASN A 228 -10.80 -16.78 5.19
CA ASN A 228 -10.27 -15.81 6.13
C ASN A 228 -11.02 -14.46 6.00
N PRO A 229 -12.25 -14.34 6.55
CA PRO A 229 -13.14 -13.20 6.33
C PRO A 229 -12.58 -11.80 6.62
N SER A 230 -11.57 -11.69 7.46
CA SER A 230 -10.95 -10.41 7.86
C SER A 230 -9.75 -10.00 7.01
N TRP A 231 -9.26 -10.89 6.15
CA TRP A 231 -8.12 -10.61 5.30
C TRP A 231 -8.41 -9.46 4.35
N GLY A 232 -7.57 -8.43 4.43
CA GLY A 232 -7.71 -7.19 3.66
C GLY A 232 -8.79 -6.22 4.15
N SER A 233 -9.45 -6.49 5.29
CA SER A 233 -10.43 -5.55 5.83
C SER A 233 -9.78 -4.31 6.45
N ALA A 234 -10.55 -3.24 6.59
CA ALA A 234 -10.14 -2.02 7.28
C ALA A 234 -9.78 -2.27 8.75
N MET A 235 -8.92 -1.40 9.30
CA MET A 235 -8.43 -1.44 10.68
C MET A 235 -7.70 -2.74 11.05
N THR A 236 -7.02 -3.35 10.08
CA THR A 236 -6.16 -4.54 10.25
C THR A 236 -4.70 -4.19 10.02
N ALA A 237 -3.79 -5.13 10.31
CA ALA A 237 -2.36 -4.93 10.14
C ALA A 237 -1.98 -4.80 8.66
N TYR A 238 -0.98 -3.98 8.36
CA TYR A 238 -0.21 -4.17 7.13
C TYR A 238 0.49 -5.54 7.17
N THR A 239 0.66 -6.17 6.01
CA THR A 239 1.58 -7.31 5.88
C THR A 239 3.02 -6.83 5.76
N ARG A 240 3.99 -7.76 5.75
CA ARG A 240 5.41 -7.44 5.64
C ARG A 240 6.08 -8.25 4.55
N VAL A 241 6.86 -7.58 3.71
CA VAL A 241 7.76 -8.24 2.76
C VAL A 241 8.96 -8.84 3.51
N LEU A 242 9.53 -8.09 4.45
CA LEU A 242 10.63 -8.55 5.30
C LEU A 242 10.28 -8.43 6.79
N PHE A 243 10.83 -9.33 7.60
CA PHE A 243 10.68 -9.26 9.06
C PHE A 243 11.19 -7.92 9.60
N SER A 244 10.44 -7.32 10.52
CA SER A 244 10.74 -6.00 11.06
C SER A 244 12.02 -5.94 11.89
N GLN A 245 12.64 -4.77 11.94
CA GLN A 245 13.85 -4.49 12.70
C GLN A 245 13.61 -3.31 13.63
N TYR A 246 13.44 -3.60 14.92
CA TYR A 246 13.31 -2.60 15.99
C TYR A 246 14.53 -2.61 16.93
N PHE A 247 14.74 -1.50 17.63
CA PHE A 247 15.91 -1.28 18.47
C PHE A 247 15.89 -2.09 19.77
N ASP A 248 14.73 -2.18 20.43
CA ASP A 248 14.45 -2.78 21.75
C ASP A 248 14.34 -4.31 21.69
N ALA A 249 15.38 -4.94 21.14
CA ALA A 249 15.38 -6.37 20.89
C ALA A 249 14.24 -6.85 19.98
N GLY A 250 13.90 -5.99 19.01
CA GLY A 250 13.06 -6.34 17.87
C GLY A 250 11.55 -6.19 18.10
N ILE A 251 11.09 -5.44 19.10
CA ILE A 251 9.66 -5.35 19.41
C ILE A 251 8.99 -4.06 18.92
N GLN A 252 9.42 -2.88 19.34
CA GLN A 252 8.69 -1.65 19.01
C GLN A 252 9.51 -0.37 18.93
N GLU A 253 10.68 -0.26 19.56
CA GLU A 253 11.41 1.01 19.52
C GLU A 253 11.98 1.26 18.12
N PRO A 254 11.74 2.45 17.51
CA PRO A 254 12.24 2.76 16.17
C PRO A 254 13.75 2.55 16.06
N ARG A 255 14.25 2.22 14.86
CA ARG A 255 15.70 2.06 14.63
C ARG A 255 16.45 3.34 14.99
N ARG A 256 17.41 3.24 15.92
CA ARG A 256 18.28 4.35 16.37
C ARG A 256 19.77 4.11 16.17
N VAL A 257 20.18 2.85 16.02
CA VAL A 257 21.57 2.47 15.76
C VAL A 257 21.65 1.64 14.49
N GLY A 258 22.69 1.90 13.70
CA GLY A 258 22.97 1.15 12.48
C GLY A 258 23.72 -0.15 12.74
N HIS A 259 24.05 -0.82 11.64
CA HIS A 259 24.81 -2.06 11.56
C HIS A 259 26.14 -1.98 12.33
N SER A 260 26.85 -0.86 12.22
CA SER A 260 28.14 -0.64 12.89
C SER A 260 28.00 -0.26 14.37
N LYS A 261 26.82 -0.42 14.99
CA LYS A 261 26.49 0.00 16.36
C LYS A 261 26.64 1.51 16.64
N LYS A 262 26.74 2.32 15.59
CA LYS A 262 26.75 3.78 15.66
C LYS A 262 25.33 4.33 15.57
N PRO A 263 25.02 5.50 16.14
CA PRO A 263 23.73 6.15 15.94
C PRO A 263 23.43 6.35 14.45
N LEU A 264 22.17 6.12 14.06
CA LEU A 264 21.70 6.49 12.73
C LEU A 264 21.60 8.01 12.63
N PRO A 265 21.87 8.61 11.45
CA PRO A 265 21.72 10.05 11.27
C PRO A 265 20.26 10.47 11.50
N SER A 266 20.05 11.67 12.03
CA SER A 266 18.70 12.25 12.15
C SER A 266 18.03 12.26 10.77
N PRO A 267 16.73 11.92 10.66
CA PRO A 267 15.96 12.05 9.42
C PRO A 267 16.14 13.42 8.74
N ARG A 268 16.19 14.50 9.54
CA ARG A 268 16.39 15.85 9.00
C ARG A 268 17.78 16.09 8.44
N LEU A 269 18.81 15.59 9.11
CA LEU A 269 20.18 15.66 8.59
C LEU A 269 20.30 14.93 7.25
N VAL A 270 19.66 13.76 7.13
CA VAL A 270 19.61 13.00 5.87
C VAL A 270 18.91 13.81 4.79
N SER A 271 17.71 14.33 5.05
CA SER A 271 16.97 15.15 4.10
C SER A 271 17.76 16.38 3.64
N ALA A 272 18.28 17.18 4.57
CA ALA A 272 19.04 18.40 4.27
C ALA A 272 20.34 18.13 3.48
N THR A 273 20.96 16.96 3.66
CA THR A 273 22.18 16.60 2.91
C THR A 273 21.84 16.09 1.51
N LEU A 274 20.79 15.25 1.40
CA LEU A 274 20.47 14.53 0.17
C LEU A 274 19.60 15.34 -0.78
N SER A 275 18.54 15.94 -0.24
CA SER A 275 17.59 16.76 -1.00
C SER A 275 18.13 18.16 -1.17
N THR A 276 18.40 18.53 -2.42
CA THR A 276 18.62 19.93 -2.81
C THR A 276 17.38 20.37 -3.56
N ALA A 277 16.69 21.41 -3.07
CA ALA A 277 15.51 21.92 -3.74
C ALA A 277 15.87 22.31 -5.18
N ASN A 278 15.33 21.56 -6.14
CA ASN A 278 15.66 21.68 -7.55
C ASN A 278 14.40 21.44 -8.36
N ASN A 279 14.01 22.43 -9.15
CA ASN A 279 12.76 22.42 -9.91
C ASN A 279 13.00 21.80 -11.30
N GLN A 280 13.35 20.52 -11.33
CA GLN A 280 13.55 19.74 -12.57
C GLN A 280 12.32 18.91 -12.91
N SER A 281 11.57 19.38 -13.91
CA SER A 281 10.42 18.66 -14.44
C SER A 281 10.80 17.39 -15.22
N ASP A 282 9.92 16.37 -15.18
CA ASP A 282 9.95 15.24 -16.10
C ASP A 282 9.73 15.73 -17.55
N ALA A 283 10.34 15.04 -18.51
CA ALA A 283 10.29 15.43 -19.91
C ALA A 283 8.93 15.22 -20.59
N SER A 284 8.12 14.27 -20.12
CA SER A 284 6.93 13.77 -20.85
C SER A 284 5.75 13.38 -19.97
N ARG A 285 5.98 13.00 -18.72
CA ARG A 285 4.95 12.48 -17.82
C ARG A 285 4.32 13.62 -17.04
N THR A 286 2.99 13.60 -16.99
CA THR A 286 2.21 14.71 -16.46
C THR A 286 2.03 14.60 -14.95
N LEU A 287 1.55 15.67 -14.35
CA LEU A 287 1.22 15.74 -12.93
C LEU A 287 0.05 14.81 -12.57
N ALA A 288 -0.75 14.35 -13.54
CA ALA A 288 -1.74 13.29 -13.34
C ALA A 288 -1.12 11.99 -12.82
N VAL A 289 0.15 11.70 -13.13
CA VAL A 289 0.84 10.51 -12.57
C VAL A 289 0.94 10.63 -11.05
N MET A 290 1.37 11.80 -10.55
CA MET A 290 1.49 12.09 -9.13
C MET A 290 0.13 12.01 -8.44
N GLU A 291 -0.86 12.72 -8.98
CA GLU A 291 -2.17 12.82 -8.35
C GLU A 291 -2.90 11.46 -8.33
N TRP A 292 -2.82 10.70 -9.42
CA TRP A 292 -3.36 9.34 -9.44
C TRP A 292 -2.61 8.43 -8.47
N SER A 293 -1.28 8.53 -8.38
CA SER A 293 -0.52 7.77 -7.37
C SER A 293 -1.00 8.07 -5.95
N GLN A 294 -1.29 9.33 -5.64
CA GLN A 294 -1.79 9.73 -4.33
C GLN A 294 -3.22 9.22 -4.07
N PHE A 295 -4.11 9.36 -5.05
CA PHE A 295 -5.48 8.85 -4.96
C PHE A 295 -5.51 7.33 -4.69
N ILE A 296 -4.69 6.56 -5.43
CA ILE A 296 -4.57 5.10 -5.28
C ILE A 296 -3.90 4.72 -3.95
N ALA A 297 -2.85 5.44 -3.55
CA ALA A 297 -2.21 5.21 -2.26
C ALA A 297 -3.18 5.48 -1.10
N HIS A 298 -4.06 6.46 -1.22
CA HIS A 298 -5.07 6.77 -0.22
C HIS A 298 -6.17 5.70 -0.15
N ASP A 299 -6.52 5.09 -1.28
CA ASP A 299 -7.51 4.00 -1.33
C ASP A 299 -7.01 2.73 -0.64
N MET A 300 -5.73 2.43 -0.80
CA MET A 300 -5.15 1.19 -0.28
C MET A 300 -4.53 1.34 1.11
N ALA A 301 -4.14 2.55 1.53
CA ALA A 301 -3.40 2.75 2.78
C ALA A 301 -3.73 4.07 3.49
N HIS A 302 -4.01 3.96 4.78
CA HIS A 302 -4.11 5.06 5.73
C HIS A 302 -3.45 4.62 7.03
N THR A 303 -2.28 5.18 7.37
CA THR A 303 -1.60 4.91 8.64
C THR A 303 -1.97 5.96 9.68
N PRO A 304 -2.86 5.68 10.64
CA PRO A 304 -3.22 6.64 11.66
C PRO A 304 -2.11 6.81 12.72
N VAL A 305 -2.04 7.99 13.35
CA VAL A 305 -1.10 8.24 14.48
C VAL A 305 -1.74 7.94 15.83
N ARG A 306 -0.91 7.75 16.85
CA ARG A 306 -1.36 7.54 18.23
C ARG A 306 -1.99 8.80 18.84
N LYS A 307 -2.92 8.57 19.77
CA LYS A 307 -3.48 9.55 20.70
C LYS A 307 -3.25 9.07 22.13
N MET A 308 -3.37 9.99 23.08
CA MET A 308 -3.36 9.62 24.50
C MET A 308 -4.51 8.65 24.79
N VAL A 309 -4.22 7.56 25.49
CA VAL A 309 -5.17 6.46 25.72
C VAL A 309 -6.31 6.89 26.65
N SER A 310 -5.99 7.61 27.72
CA SER A 310 -6.94 7.97 28.79
C SER A 310 -7.71 9.25 28.46
N THR A 311 -7.03 10.29 27.97
CA THR A 311 -7.65 11.60 27.70
C THR A 311 -8.24 11.69 26.29
N ARG A 312 -7.87 10.77 25.38
CA ARG A 312 -8.19 10.81 23.95
C ARG A 312 -7.77 12.12 23.26
N LYS A 313 -6.84 12.89 23.84
CA LYS A 313 -6.27 14.09 23.23
C LYS A 313 -5.13 13.73 22.24
N PRO A 314 -4.86 14.59 21.23
CA PRO A 314 -3.68 14.47 20.39
C PRO A 314 -2.38 14.56 21.21
N ILE A 315 -1.31 13.95 20.70
CA ILE A 315 0.02 14.02 21.32
C ILE A 315 0.85 15.05 20.56
N SER A 316 1.36 16.08 21.26
CA SER A 316 2.41 16.96 20.72
C SER A 316 3.77 16.55 21.29
N CYS A 317 4.78 16.47 20.44
CA CYS A 317 6.14 16.02 20.78
C CYS A 317 7.19 17.13 20.76
N CYS A 318 6.80 18.32 20.33
CA CYS A 318 7.64 19.51 20.31
C CYS A 318 6.87 20.70 20.89
N GLN A 319 7.61 21.70 21.36
CA GLN A 319 7.03 22.99 21.70
C GLN A 319 6.58 23.72 20.42
N PRO A 320 5.58 24.62 20.51
CA PRO A 320 5.10 25.37 19.34
C PRO A 320 6.13 26.26 18.64
N ASP A 321 7.20 26.64 19.34
CA ASP A 321 8.34 27.40 18.82
C ASP A 321 9.40 26.52 18.15
N GLY A 322 9.21 25.20 18.16
CA GLY A 322 10.14 24.24 17.56
C GLY A 322 11.24 23.76 18.50
N ASP A 323 11.17 24.03 19.81
CA ASP A 323 12.09 23.44 20.79
C ASP A 323 11.58 22.11 21.37
N SER A 324 12.45 21.38 22.07
CA SER A 324 12.14 20.12 22.73
C SER A 324 11.28 20.32 23.98
N LEU A 325 10.35 19.40 24.23
CA LEU A 325 9.57 19.38 25.47
C LEU A 325 10.45 19.02 26.67
N SER A 326 10.11 19.54 27.86
CA SER A 326 10.72 19.08 29.10
C SER A 326 10.43 17.59 29.33
N PRO A 327 11.35 16.78 29.90
CA PRO A 327 11.18 15.32 30.01
C PRO A 327 9.86 14.87 30.67
N ARG A 328 9.34 15.62 31.64
CA ARG A 328 8.05 15.34 32.31
C ARG A 328 6.81 15.51 31.42
N HIS A 329 6.96 16.15 30.26
CA HIS A 329 5.89 16.41 29.29
C HIS A 329 6.05 15.58 28.01
N VAL A 330 7.08 14.74 27.91
CA VAL A 330 7.29 13.87 26.74
C VAL A 330 6.44 12.62 26.88
N HIS A 331 5.47 12.45 25.98
CA HIS A 331 4.68 11.23 25.91
C HIS A 331 5.54 10.05 25.41
N PRO A 332 5.37 8.80 25.90
CA PRO A 332 6.16 7.65 25.45
C PRO A 332 6.02 7.30 23.96
N ASP A 333 4.91 7.71 23.35
CA ASP A 333 4.66 7.54 21.90
C ASP A 333 5.25 8.67 21.03
N CYS A 334 6.01 9.59 21.62
CA CYS A 334 6.76 10.60 20.89
C CYS A 334 8.05 10.03 20.29
N ALA A 335 8.32 10.39 19.04
CA ALA A 335 9.59 10.13 18.37
C ALA A 335 10.01 11.35 17.54
N PRO A 336 10.18 12.54 18.18
CA PRO A 336 10.43 13.78 17.46
C PRO A 336 11.72 13.69 16.65
N ILE A 337 11.72 14.40 15.52
CA ILE A 337 12.86 14.46 14.62
C ILE A 337 13.76 15.61 15.09
N SER A 338 14.99 15.27 15.49
CA SER A 338 15.99 16.26 15.89
C SER A 338 16.48 17.06 14.69
N VAL A 339 16.46 18.38 14.79
CA VAL A 339 16.96 19.30 13.76
C VAL A 339 18.36 19.79 14.18
N PRO A 340 19.40 19.64 13.32
CA PRO A 340 20.74 20.12 13.63
C PRO A 340 20.83 21.65 13.84
N ASP A 341 21.76 22.11 14.67
CA ASP A 341 21.94 23.55 14.93
C ASP A 341 22.27 24.36 13.67
N HIS A 342 23.09 23.78 12.80
CA HIS A 342 23.50 24.37 11.51
C HIS A 342 22.63 23.87 10.35
N ASP A 343 21.36 23.52 10.60
CA ASP A 343 20.43 23.18 9.53
C ASP A 343 20.24 24.37 8.58
N PRO A 344 20.34 24.18 7.26
CA PRO A 344 20.34 25.29 6.30
C PRO A 344 19.00 26.02 6.16
N VAL A 345 17.91 25.45 6.69
CA VAL A 345 16.57 26.05 6.63
C VAL A 345 16.05 26.37 8.02
N TYR A 346 16.12 25.41 8.94
CA TYR A 346 15.53 25.52 10.27
C TYR A 346 16.49 26.11 11.31
N GLY A 347 17.80 26.09 11.03
CA GLY A 347 18.86 26.52 11.94
C GLY A 347 18.70 27.97 12.38
N ASP A 348 18.55 28.87 11.41
CA ASP A 348 18.41 30.32 11.59
C ASP A 348 17.09 30.74 12.27
N HIS A 349 16.10 29.85 12.25
CA HIS A 349 14.82 30.04 12.92
C HIS A 349 14.76 29.36 14.30
N TYR A 350 15.91 28.88 14.81
CA TYR A 350 16.04 28.23 16.12
C TYR A 350 15.15 26.99 16.33
N VAL A 351 14.68 26.37 15.24
CA VAL A 351 13.90 25.13 15.33
C VAL A 351 14.84 23.96 15.56
N ARG A 352 14.60 23.18 16.61
CA ARG A 352 15.43 22.04 17.05
C ARG A 352 14.66 20.71 17.15
N CYS A 353 13.34 20.80 17.11
CA CYS A 353 12.40 19.70 17.23
C CYS A 353 11.35 19.80 16.12
N MET A 354 11.30 18.79 15.26
CA MET A 354 10.22 18.61 14.30
C MET A 354 9.28 17.51 14.81
N ASN A 355 7.99 17.84 14.91
CA ASN A 355 7.00 16.99 15.56
C ASN A 355 6.81 15.67 14.80
N TYR A 356 6.87 14.55 15.53
CA TYR A 356 6.55 13.23 14.99
C TYR A 356 6.00 12.34 16.10
N VAL A 357 4.79 11.84 15.87
CA VAL A 357 4.06 10.90 16.74
C VAL A 357 4.03 9.54 16.05
N ARG A 358 4.30 8.49 16.84
CA ARG A 358 4.35 7.12 16.33
C ARG A 358 2.99 6.66 15.78
N SER A 359 3.05 5.75 14.82
CA SER A 359 1.86 5.13 14.20
C SER A 359 1.07 4.28 15.19
N LEU A 360 -0.24 4.25 15.01
CA LEU A 360 -1.16 3.46 15.81
C LEU A 360 -0.95 1.95 15.54
N PRO A 361 -0.83 1.12 16.60
CA PRO A 361 -0.63 -0.31 16.43
C PRO A 361 -1.98 -1.03 16.26
N VAL A 362 -1.91 -2.26 15.75
CA VAL A 362 -3.04 -3.20 15.72
C VAL A 362 -2.54 -4.61 16.05
N LEU A 363 -3.43 -5.48 16.52
CA LEU A 363 -3.10 -6.87 16.77
C LEU A 363 -2.66 -7.53 15.46
N ARG A 364 -1.66 -8.42 15.57
CA ARG A 364 -1.18 -9.24 14.45
C ARG A 364 -2.30 -10.12 13.94
N SER A 365 -2.41 -10.32 12.63
CA SER A 365 -3.42 -11.18 12.01
C SER A 365 -3.36 -12.62 12.53
N GLU A 366 -2.16 -13.10 12.89
CA GLU A 366 -1.98 -14.44 13.46
C GLU A 366 -2.44 -14.57 14.93
N CYS A 367 -2.81 -13.46 15.58
CA CYS A 367 -3.10 -13.40 17.02
C CYS A 367 -1.94 -13.97 17.87
N THR A 368 -0.74 -13.46 17.63
CA THR A 368 0.47 -13.82 18.39
C THR A 368 1.08 -12.60 19.07
N PHE A 369 1.93 -12.86 20.07
CA PHE A 369 2.88 -11.87 20.57
C PHE A 369 3.87 -11.49 19.46
N GLY A 370 4.74 -10.51 19.69
CA GLY A 370 5.85 -10.21 18.79
C GLY A 370 6.04 -8.72 18.52
N PRO A 371 6.73 -8.38 17.42
CA PRO A 371 6.92 -7.00 17.01
C PRO A 371 5.60 -6.29 16.76
N VAL A 372 5.61 -4.98 17.01
CA VAL A 372 4.48 -4.09 16.73
C VAL A 372 4.16 -4.09 15.23
N GLU A 373 2.88 -4.27 14.93
CA GLU A 373 2.32 -4.08 13.60
C GLU A 373 1.48 -2.82 13.57
N GLN A 374 1.62 -2.04 12.49
CA GLN A 374 0.89 -0.79 12.31
C GLN A 374 -0.44 -1.04 11.63
N MET A 375 -1.43 -0.26 12.02
CA MET A 375 -2.78 -0.33 11.47
C MET A 375 -2.86 0.30 10.08
N ASN A 376 -3.57 -0.37 9.17
CA ASN A 376 -4.20 0.27 8.04
C ASN A 376 -5.66 0.60 8.38
N GLN A 377 -6.04 1.87 8.42
CA GLN A 377 -7.40 2.28 8.81
C GLN A 377 -8.43 2.08 7.67
N VAL A 378 -7.97 1.97 6.43
CA VAL A 378 -8.80 1.73 5.24
C VAL A 378 -8.70 0.27 4.79
N SER A 379 -9.60 -0.16 3.90
CA SER A 379 -9.51 -1.47 3.25
C SER A 379 -8.20 -1.59 2.47
N HIS A 380 -7.67 -2.81 2.35
CA HIS A 380 -6.41 -3.06 1.63
C HIS A 380 -6.62 -3.23 0.12
N PHE A 381 -7.86 -3.17 -0.34
CA PHE A 381 -8.25 -3.37 -1.73
C PHE A 381 -8.26 -2.04 -2.49
N LEU A 382 -8.23 -2.15 -3.82
CA LEU A 382 -8.52 -1.02 -4.70
C LEU A 382 -10.02 -0.98 -4.98
N ASP A 383 -10.78 -0.43 -4.04
CA ASP A 383 -12.24 -0.52 -3.98
C ASP A 383 -12.96 0.84 -3.81
N GLY A 384 -12.27 1.94 -4.09
CA GLY A 384 -12.85 3.27 -4.06
C GLY A 384 -13.28 3.71 -2.66
N SER A 385 -12.66 3.18 -1.61
CA SER A 385 -12.85 3.58 -0.22
C SER A 385 -12.61 5.08 0.00
N THR A 386 -11.78 5.73 -0.82
CA THR A 386 -11.64 7.20 -0.87
C THR A 386 -12.93 7.94 -1.20
N ILE A 387 -13.87 7.29 -1.90
CA ILE A 387 -15.18 7.82 -2.30
C ILE A 387 -16.26 7.35 -1.32
N TYR A 388 -16.25 6.05 -0.98
CA TYR A 388 -17.35 5.37 -0.29
C TYR A 388 -17.14 5.19 1.22
N GLY A 389 -15.94 5.46 1.73
CA GLY A 389 -15.52 5.20 3.10
C GLY A 389 -15.17 3.74 3.35
N SER A 390 -14.44 3.48 4.43
CA SER A 390 -14.04 2.12 4.86
C SER A 390 -14.84 1.60 6.06
N THR A 391 -15.91 2.30 6.46
CA THR A 391 -16.85 1.83 7.49
C THR A 391 -18.29 1.99 7.01
N PRO A 392 -19.20 1.09 7.39
CA PRO A 392 -20.62 1.24 7.07
C PRO A 392 -21.20 2.57 7.58
N LYS A 393 -20.70 3.09 8.71
CA LYS A 393 -21.10 4.40 9.24
C LYS A 393 -20.77 5.52 8.26
N LYS A 394 -19.51 5.65 7.86
CA LYS A 394 -19.06 6.69 6.91
C LYS A 394 -19.76 6.57 5.56
N SER A 395 -19.94 5.35 5.06
CA SER A 395 -20.65 5.13 3.79
C SER A 395 -22.10 5.62 3.85
N ARG A 396 -22.83 5.35 4.94
CA ARG A 396 -24.19 5.86 5.12
C ARG A 396 -24.24 7.39 5.24
N GLU A 397 -23.26 8.01 5.88
CA GLU A 397 -23.16 9.47 6.01
C GLU A 397 -23.00 10.17 4.67
N LEU A 398 -22.39 9.51 3.68
CA LEU A 398 -22.14 10.05 2.35
C LEU A 398 -23.29 9.83 1.37
N ARG A 399 -24.30 9.02 1.71
CA ARG A 399 -25.43 8.68 0.82
C ARG A 399 -26.65 9.56 1.03
N THR A 400 -27.40 9.79 -0.04
CA THR A 400 -28.75 10.41 0.03
C THR A 400 -29.82 9.38 0.41
N PHE A 401 -29.59 8.11 0.07
CA PHE A 401 -30.59 7.03 0.07
C PHE A 401 -31.76 7.30 -0.90
N GLU A 402 -31.47 8.04 -1.95
CA GLU A 402 -32.38 8.37 -3.05
C GLU A 402 -31.61 8.17 -4.37
N ASP A 403 -32.22 7.43 -5.30
CA ASP A 403 -31.68 7.12 -6.64
C ASP A 403 -30.24 6.56 -6.68
N GLY A 404 -29.77 5.98 -5.57
CA GLY A 404 -28.43 5.46 -5.43
C GLY A 404 -27.35 6.53 -5.31
N HIS A 405 -27.70 7.80 -5.04
CA HIS A 405 -26.77 8.93 -5.06
C HIS A 405 -25.92 9.06 -3.80
N LEU A 406 -24.76 9.69 -4.00
CA LEU A 406 -23.98 10.33 -2.95
C LEU A 406 -24.42 11.78 -2.76
N ARG A 407 -24.28 12.28 -1.53
CA ARG A 407 -24.55 13.67 -1.15
C ARG A 407 -23.59 14.61 -1.86
N ILE A 408 -24.06 15.80 -2.17
CA ILE A 408 -23.29 16.86 -2.84
C ILE A 408 -23.60 18.22 -2.20
N ASP A 409 -22.69 19.19 -2.36
CA ASP A 409 -22.98 20.63 -2.13
C ASP A 409 -23.05 21.33 -3.49
N VAL A 410 -24.03 22.22 -3.69
CA VAL A 410 -24.18 22.98 -4.94
C VAL A 410 -23.74 24.42 -4.70
N ARG A 411 -22.76 24.89 -5.48
CA ARG A 411 -22.24 26.26 -5.43
C ARG A 411 -22.03 26.77 -6.84
N ASN A 412 -22.49 27.99 -7.12
CA ASN A 412 -22.35 28.63 -8.43
C ASN A 412 -22.79 27.72 -9.60
N ASN A 413 -23.92 27.01 -9.44
CA ASN A 413 -24.45 26.02 -10.39
C ASN A 413 -23.54 24.81 -10.69
N HIS A 414 -22.53 24.55 -9.85
CA HIS A 414 -21.66 23.38 -9.94
C HIS A 414 -21.77 22.52 -8.68
N THR A 415 -21.59 21.20 -8.85
CA THR A 415 -21.69 20.21 -7.78
C THR A 415 -20.31 19.91 -7.19
N TYR A 416 -20.17 19.95 -5.88
CA TYR A 416 -18.94 19.63 -5.15
C TYR A 416 -19.22 18.59 -4.09
N LEU A 417 -18.15 18.09 -3.46
CA LEU A 417 -18.27 17.20 -2.31
C LEU A 417 -19.10 17.86 -1.18
N PRO A 418 -19.81 17.05 -0.37
CA PRO A 418 -20.55 17.57 0.77
C PRO A 418 -19.60 18.21 1.80
N ARG A 419 -20.13 19.07 2.67
CA ARG A 419 -19.33 19.75 3.70
C ARG A 419 -19.00 18.82 4.86
N GLY A 420 -17.82 19.02 5.45
CA GLY A 420 -17.40 18.37 6.69
C GLY A 420 -18.26 18.76 7.89
N GLU A 421 -18.49 17.82 8.80
CA GLU A 421 -19.06 18.07 10.13
C GLU A 421 -18.12 18.90 11.02
N THR A 422 -18.59 19.28 12.21
CA THR A 422 -17.89 20.12 13.19
C THR A 422 -16.50 19.59 13.57
N GLU A 423 -16.31 18.27 13.64
CA GLU A 423 -15.00 17.68 13.96
C GLU A 423 -13.94 18.02 12.89
N PHE A 424 -14.35 18.02 11.62
CA PHE A 424 -13.52 18.39 10.47
C PHE A 424 -13.27 19.91 10.40
N THR A 425 -14.13 20.74 11.01
CA THR A 425 -13.90 22.20 11.02
C THR A 425 -12.61 22.62 11.71
N SER A 426 -12.02 21.76 12.53
CA SER A 426 -10.70 22.00 13.14
C SER A 426 -9.52 21.79 12.16
N GLN A 427 -9.69 21.00 11.09
CA GLN A 427 -8.67 20.70 10.09
C GLN A 427 -8.48 21.86 9.08
N CYS A 428 -9.58 22.39 8.53
CA CYS A 428 -9.59 23.44 7.51
C CYS A 428 -10.64 24.55 7.73
N GLY A 429 -11.23 24.66 8.92
CA GLY A 429 -12.33 25.60 9.19
C GLY A 429 -13.64 25.16 8.55
N GLU A 430 -14.52 26.12 8.25
CA GLU A 430 -15.74 25.88 7.45
C GLU A 430 -15.45 25.47 5.99
N ASN A 431 -14.18 25.24 5.63
CA ASN A 431 -13.73 24.96 4.28
C ASN A 431 -13.47 23.48 3.99
N CYS A 432 -13.87 22.55 4.86
CA CYS A 432 -13.59 21.13 4.65
C CYS A 432 -14.66 20.43 3.83
N TYR A 433 -14.22 19.57 2.92
CA TYR A 433 -15.05 18.57 2.27
C TYR A 433 -15.14 17.29 3.11
N ASN A 434 -16.26 16.61 2.98
CA ASN A 434 -16.51 15.28 3.49
C ASN A 434 -16.48 14.29 2.31
N SER A 435 -15.66 13.25 2.41
CA SER A 435 -15.51 12.20 1.41
C SER A 435 -15.24 10.87 2.12
N GLY A 436 -15.05 9.78 1.38
CA GLY A 436 -14.71 8.49 1.99
C GLY A 436 -13.40 8.51 2.78
N ASP A 437 -12.46 9.37 2.37
CA ASP A 437 -11.19 9.62 3.05
C ASP A 437 -10.99 11.11 3.37
N ASP A 438 -10.62 11.41 4.62
CA ASP A 438 -10.54 12.78 5.14
C ASP A 438 -9.30 13.56 4.65
N ARG A 439 -8.32 12.86 4.04
CA ARG A 439 -7.15 13.50 3.42
C ARG A 439 -7.50 14.19 2.11
N VAL A 440 -8.74 14.06 1.61
CA VAL A 440 -9.28 14.87 0.50
C VAL A 440 -9.00 16.37 0.65
N ASN A 441 -8.89 16.85 1.89
CA ASN A 441 -8.70 18.24 2.23
C ASN A 441 -7.23 18.72 2.15
N VAL A 442 -6.24 17.84 1.90
CA VAL A 442 -4.82 18.19 2.04
C VAL A 442 -4.38 19.25 1.01
N HIS A 443 -4.77 19.15 -0.26
CA HIS A 443 -4.48 20.14 -1.30
C HIS A 443 -5.56 20.17 -2.40
N PRO A 444 -5.63 21.24 -3.22
CA PRO A 444 -6.74 21.44 -4.16
C PRO A 444 -6.87 20.40 -5.27
N GLN A 445 -5.75 19.86 -5.78
CA GLN A 445 -5.81 18.85 -6.84
C GLN A 445 -6.44 17.54 -6.36
N LEU A 446 -6.18 17.14 -5.11
CA LEU A 446 -6.80 15.97 -4.50
C LEU A 446 -8.29 16.19 -4.29
N ALA A 447 -8.70 17.36 -3.79
CA ALA A 447 -10.11 17.73 -3.69
C ALA A 447 -10.80 17.71 -5.06
N ALA A 448 -10.12 18.16 -6.13
CA ALA A 448 -10.64 18.13 -7.49
C ALA A 448 -10.86 16.70 -7.99
N ILE A 449 -9.88 15.79 -7.80
CA ILE A 449 -10.01 14.38 -8.22
C ILE A 449 -11.08 13.64 -7.43
N HIS A 450 -11.17 13.84 -6.11
CA HIS A 450 -12.27 13.25 -5.33
C HIS A 450 -13.64 13.76 -5.80
N THR A 451 -13.76 15.06 -6.12
CA THR A 451 -15.00 15.63 -6.67
C THR A 451 -15.37 14.99 -8.02
N VAL A 452 -14.40 14.80 -8.92
CA VAL A 452 -14.60 14.12 -10.20
C VAL A 452 -15.17 12.72 -10.02
N TRP A 453 -14.63 11.93 -9.08
CA TRP A 453 -15.11 10.57 -8.84
C TRP A 453 -16.47 10.50 -8.13
N HIS A 454 -16.78 11.48 -7.27
CA HIS A 454 -18.13 11.63 -6.72
C HIS A 454 -19.16 11.94 -7.82
N ARG A 455 -18.80 12.83 -8.75
CA ARG A 455 -19.63 13.16 -9.92
C ARG A 455 -19.82 11.95 -10.83
N GLU A 456 -18.76 11.16 -11.06
CA GLU A 456 -18.86 9.97 -11.87
C GLU A 456 -19.86 8.96 -11.28
N HIS A 457 -19.82 8.75 -9.96
CA HIS A 457 -20.82 7.91 -9.30
C HIS A 457 -22.24 8.40 -9.55
N ASN A 458 -22.56 9.67 -9.25
CA ASN A 458 -23.92 10.17 -9.46
C ASN A 458 -24.32 10.15 -10.95
N ARG A 459 -23.39 10.40 -11.88
CA ARG A 459 -23.61 10.31 -13.33
C ARG A 459 -23.95 8.89 -13.78
N VAL A 460 -23.28 7.88 -13.23
CA VAL A 460 -23.55 6.47 -13.52
C VAL A 460 -24.87 6.04 -12.90
N ALA A 461 -25.14 6.42 -11.64
CA ALA A 461 -26.40 6.15 -10.95
C ALA A 461 -27.61 6.70 -11.72
N ASP A 462 -27.56 7.96 -12.15
CA ASP A 462 -28.60 8.59 -12.97
C ASP A 462 -28.90 7.82 -14.27
N LYS A 463 -27.85 7.34 -14.94
CA LYS A 463 -28.00 6.57 -16.18
C LYS A 463 -28.59 5.19 -15.89
N LEU A 464 -28.14 4.52 -14.84
CA LEU A 464 -28.68 3.21 -14.43
C LEU A 464 -30.13 3.30 -13.99
N ALA A 465 -30.52 4.34 -13.25
CA ALA A 465 -31.91 4.57 -12.85
C ALA A 465 -32.84 4.74 -14.05
N ARG A 466 -32.38 5.43 -15.11
CA ARG A 466 -33.14 5.57 -16.36
C ARG A 466 -33.24 4.26 -17.15
N LEU A 467 -32.15 3.47 -17.20
CA LEU A 467 -32.12 2.20 -17.90
C LEU A 467 -32.91 1.11 -17.19
N ASN A 468 -32.91 1.14 -15.85
CA ASN A 468 -33.55 0.16 -14.98
C ASN A 468 -34.47 0.84 -13.95
N PRO A 469 -35.66 1.34 -14.36
CA PRO A 469 -36.55 2.12 -13.47
C PRO A 469 -37.10 1.37 -12.25
N GLU A 470 -36.98 0.04 -12.22
CA GLU A 470 -37.45 -0.81 -11.11
C GLU A 470 -36.35 -1.08 -10.06
N TRP A 471 -35.11 -0.65 -10.31
CA TRP A 471 -34.03 -0.82 -9.34
C TRP A 471 -34.24 0.08 -8.12
N SER A 472 -34.09 -0.50 -6.93
CA SER A 472 -34.12 0.27 -5.68
C SER A 472 -32.86 1.11 -5.52
N ASP A 473 -32.91 2.10 -4.62
CA ASP A 473 -31.75 2.91 -4.21
C ASP A 473 -30.51 2.04 -3.91
N GLU A 474 -30.70 0.95 -3.14
CA GLU A 474 -29.57 0.08 -2.77
C GLU A 474 -28.96 -0.64 -3.97
N ILE A 475 -29.78 -1.12 -4.91
CA ILE A 475 -29.27 -1.74 -6.14
C ILE A 475 -28.53 -0.72 -6.99
N LEU A 476 -29.10 0.48 -7.16
CA LEU A 476 -28.48 1.58 -7.89
C LEU A 476 -27.13 1.96 -7.27
N PHE A 477 -27.08 2.17 -5.96
CA PHE A 477 -25.86 2.50 -5.25
C PHE A 477 -24.78 1.41 -5.44
N GLN A 478 -25.13 0.14 -5.22
CA GLN A 478 -24.15 -0.95 -5.26
C GLN A 478 -23.67 -1.27 -6.68
N GLU A 479 -24.54 -1.27 -7.69
CA GLU A 479 -24.13 -1.44 -9.09
C GLU A 479 -23.27 -0.26 -9.56
N THR A 480 -23.66 0.96 -9.22
CA THR A 480 -22.88 2.16 -9.52
C THR A 480 -21.50 2.09 -8.88
N ARG A 481 -21.43 1.81 -7.56
CA ARG A 481 -20.16 1.61 -6.83
C ARG A 481 -19.30 0.54 -7.51
N ARG A 482 -19.90 -0.59 -7.89
CA ARG A 482 -19.20 -1.69 -8.55
C ARG A 482 -18.61 -1.29 -9.91
N ILE A 483 -19.33 -0.51 -10.71
CA ILE A 483 -18.84 0.01 -12.00
C ILE A 483 -17.69 1.00 -11.79
N VAL A 484 -17.86 1.99 -10.90
CA VAL A 484 -16.83 3.00 -10.62
C VAL A 484 -15.55 2.36 -10.08
N ILE A 485 -15.66 1.35 -9.22
CA ILE A 485 -14.50 0.56 -8.76
C ILE A 485 -13.79 -0.10 -9.94
N ALA A 486 -14.56 -0.71 -10.86
CA ALA A 486 -13.98 -1.33 -12.04
C ALA A 486 -13.28 -0.32 -12.96
N GLU A 487 -13.78 0.90 -13.07
CA GLU A 487 -13.13 1.99 -13.81
C GLU A 487 -11.79 2.38 -13.16
N ILE A 488 -11.76 2.57 -11.84
CA ILE A 488 -10.54 2.89 -11.08
C ILE A 488 -9.51 1.76 -11.24
N GLN A 489 -9.93 0.50 -11.09
CA GLN A 489 -9.07 -0.67 -11.27
C GLN A 489 -8.54 -0.73 -12.70
N HIS A 490 -9.38 -0.51 -13.71
CA HIS A 490 -8.96 -0.53 -15.11
C HIS A 490 -7.92 0.54 -15.40
N ILE A 491 -8.19 1.81 -15.07
CA ILE A 491 -7.26 2.93 -15.29
C ILE A 491 -5.92 2.67 -14.58
N THR A 492 -5.96 2.17 -13.35
CA THR A 492 -4.75 1.91 -12.55
C THR A 492 -3.85 0.88 -13.21
N TYR A 493 -4.39 -0.27 -13.62
CA TYR A 493 -3.59 -1.34 -14.20
C TYR A 493 -3.26 -1.12 -15.68
N LYS A 494 -4.16 -0.50 -16.44
CA LYS A 494 -4.02 -0.32 -17.89
C LYS A 494 -3.24 0.93 -18.27
N GLU A 495 -3.44 2.04 -17.57
CA GLU A 495 -2.85 3.32 -17.93
C GLU A 495 -1.69 3.71 -17.00
N TRP A 496 -1.89 3.65 -15.68
CA TRP A 496 -0.93 4.20 -14.71
C TRP A 496 0.27 3.27 -14.42
N LEU A 497 0.05 1.98 -14.09
CA LEU A 497 1.13 1.04 -13.80
C LEU A 497 2.18 0.94 -14.94
N PRO A 498 1.80 0.91 -16.23
CA PRO A 498 2.77 0.93 -17.33
C PRO A 498 3.61 2.20 -17.42
N ILE A 499 3.12 3.35 -16.94
CA ILE A 499 3.89 4.60 -16.89
C ILE A 499 4.96 4.51 -15.80
N LEU A 500 4.62 3.91 -14.65
CA LEU A 500 5.54 3.75 -13.53
C LEU A 500 6.58 2.65 -13.74
N LEU A 501 6.14 1.43 -14.05
CA LEU A 501 6.98 0.24 -14.10
C LEU A 501 7.70 0.07 -15.46
N GLY A 502 7.24 0.79 -16.49
CA GLY A 502 7.67 0.64 -17.88
C GLY A 502 6.69 -0.23 -18.68
N ARG A 503 6.38 0.19 -19.92
CA ARG A 503 5.41 -0.49 -20.79
C ARG A 503 5.93 -1.84 -21.27
N ARG A 504 7.24 -1.96 -21.45
CA ARG A 504 7.86 -3.24 -21.83
C ARG A 504 7.72 -4.23 -20.68
N TYR A 505 8.12 -3.83 -19.48
CA TYR A 505 8.06 -4.67 -18.29
C TYR A 505 6.63 -5.16 -18.00
N THR A 506 5.63 -4.26 -18.00
CA THR A 506 4.23 -4.61 -17.71
C THR A 506 3.58 -5.56 -18.72
N ARG A 507 3.97 -5.47 -19.99
CA ARG A 507 3.51 -6.41 -21.02
C ARG A 507 4.10 -7.79 -20.82
N VAL A 508 5.40 -7.87 -20.54
CA VAL A 508 6.11 -9.15 -20.41
C VAL A 508 5.56 -9.90 -19.19
N ILE A 509 5.39 -9.25 -18.04
CA ILE A 509 4.86 -9.87 -16.80
C ILE A 509 3.34 -10.17 -16.84
N GLY A 510 2.62 -9.76 -17.89
CA GLY A 510 1.19 -10.05 -18.03
C GLY A 510 0.26 -9.34 -17.03
N LEU A 511 0.69 -8.21 -16.43
CA LEU A 511 -0.18 -7.43 -15.53
C LEU A 511 -1.41 -6.85 -16.23
N VAL A 512 -1.38 -6.78 -17.56
CA VAL A 512 -2.46 -6.27 -18.40
C VAL A 512 -2.92 -7.37 -19.35
N GLY A 513 -4.16 -7.83 -19.20
CA GLY A 513 -4.77 -8.84 -20.05
C GLY A 513 -6.01 -8.32 -20.78
N ASN A 514 -6.29 -8.89 -21.95
CA ASN A 514 -7.51 -8.62 -22.72
C ASN A 514 -8.59 -9.71 -22.54
N ASN A 515 -8.29 -10.75 -21.75
CA ASN A 515 -9.23 -11.81 -21.41
C ASN A 515 -9.60 -11.72 -19.94
N TYR A 516 -10.63 -12.47 -19.57
CA TYR A 516 -10.92 -12.70 -18.17
C TYR A 516 -9.70 -13.27 -17.43
N SER A 517 -9.54 -12.84 -16.19
CA SER A 517 -8.52 -13.35 -15.29
C SER A 517 -9.02 -14.59 -14.55
N HIS A 518 -8.20 -15.63 -14.51
CA HIS A 518 -8.38 -16.82 -13.70
C HIS A 518 -7.40 -16.86 -12.52
N ASN A 519 -6.78 -15.72 -12.20
CA ASN A 519 -5.63 -15.65 -11.30
C ASN A 519 -6.01 -15.43 -9.83
N TYR A 520 -7.30 -15.43 -9.48
CA TYR A 520 -7.69 -15.28 -8.08
C TYR A 520 -7.13 -16.44 -7.24
N ASN A 521 -6.46 -16.12 -6.14
CA ASN A 521 -5.94 -17.06 -5.17
C ASN A 521 -6.41 -16.70 -3.77
N SER A 522 -7.19 -17.59 -3.15
CA SER A 522 -7.67 -17.46 -1.76
C SER A 522 -6.60 -17.78 -0.72
N ASP A 523 -5.50 -18.45 -1.10
CA ASP A 523 -4.45 -18.85 -0.15
C ASP A 523 -3.51 -17.68 0.22
N ASP A 524 -3.51 -16.62 -0.59
CA ASP A 524 -2.61 -15.48 -0.43
C ASP A 524 -3.29 -14.33 0.32
N GLU A 525 -2.56 -13.73 1.26
CA GLU A 525 -3.03 -12.58 2.04
C GLU A 525 -3.10 -11.30 1.18
N PRO A 526 -4.28 -10.64 1.05
CA PRO A 526 -4.46 -9.42 0.27
C PRO A 526 -3.88 -8.15 0.89
N ALA A 527 -3.53 -8.13 2.18
CA ALA A 527 -3.08 -6.92 2.86
C ALA A 527 -1.98 -6.17 2.11
N VAL A 528 -2.03 -4.84 2.18
CA VAL A 528 -0.98 -3.95 1.72
C VAL A 528 0.26 -4.16 2.57
N SER A 529 1.43 -4.24 1.94
CA SER A 529 2.68 -4.36 2.66
C SER A 529 3.08 -3.03 3.28
N ASN A 530 3.68 -3.10 4.45
CA ASN A 530 4.20 -1.95 5.17
C ASN A 530 5.21 -1.18 4.31
N GLU A 531 6.04 -1.93 3.57
CA GLU A 531 6.98 -1.42 2.58
C GLU A 531 6.32 -0.61 1.47
N ALA A 532 5.23 -1.12 0.89
CA ALA A 532 4.52 -0.42 -0.17
C ALA A 532 3.89 0.88 0.36
N ALA A 533 3.16 0.79 1.48
CA ALA A 533 2.43 1.92 2.06
C ALA A 533 3.35 3.05 2.54
N THR A 534 4.48 2.72 3.18
CA THR A 534 5.31 3.72 3.89
C THR A 534 6.63 4.06 3.23
N ALA A 535 7.02 3.34 2.17
CA ALA A 535 8.21 3.68 1.39
C ALA A 535 7.92 3.70 -0.11
N ALA A 536 7.52 2.58 -0.72
CA ALA A 536 7.52 2.46 -2.18
C ALA A 536 6.53 3.41 -2.85
N LEU A 537 5.31 3.58 -2.34
CA LEU A 537 4.30 4.51 -2.88
C LEU A 537 4.58 5.98 -2.54
N ARG A 538 5.48 6.26 -1.59
CA ARG A 538 5.83 7.63 -1.18
C ARG A 538 6.71 8.36 -2.20
N PHE A 539 7.16 7.68 -3.26
CA PHE A 539 7.81 8.32 -4.40
C PHE A 539 6.96 9.47 -4.98
N LEU A 540 5.64 9.44 -4.83
CA LEU A 540 4.73 10.50 -5.27
C LEU A 540 5.14 11.89 -4.73
N ASN A 541 5.75 11.97 -3.54
CA ASN A 541 6.21 13.24 -2.96
C ASN A 541 7.29 13.90 -3.82
N SER A 542 8.08 13.12 -4.57
CA SER A 542 9.07 13.63 -5.53
C SER A 542 8.47 14.22 -6.79
N LEU A 543 7.21 13.92 -7.11
CA LEU A 543 6.59 14.29 -8.36
C LEU A 543 5.78 15.60 -8.27
N MET A 544 5.56 16.12 -7.05
CA MET A 544 4.76 17.31 -6.78
C MET A 544 5.39 18.58 -7.37
N GLN A 545 4.55 19.54 -7.73
CA GLN A 545 4.94 20.84 -8.31
C GLN A 545 4.65 21.99 -7.35
N GLU A 546 5.54 22.97 -7.27
CA GLU A 546 5.33 24.17 -6.43
C GLU A 546 4.20 25.06 -6.98
N LYS A 547 4.16 25.21 -8.31
CA LYS A 547 3.13 26.00 -9.01
C LYS A 547 2.24 25.07 -9.79
N LEU A 548 0.94 25.10 -9.51
CA LEU A 548 -0.08 24.29 -10.16
C LEU A 548 -0.61 25.05 -11.38
N SER A 549 -0.34 24.53 -12.57
CA SER A 549 -0.77 25.11 -13.84
C SER A 549 -2.28 24.95 -14.04
N MET A 550 -2.93 25.97 -14.55
CA MET A 550 -4.35 25.99 -14.89
C MET A 550 -4.53 26.49 -16.33
N PRO A 551 -4.22 25.63 -17.32
CA PRO A 551 -4.36 26.00 -18.73
C PRO A 551 -5.83 26.05 -19.15
N ASP A 552 -6.12 26.80 -20.22
CA ASP A 552 -7.44 26.87 -20.86
C ASP A 552 -7.74 25.62 -21.73
N ASN A 553 -8.86 25.60 -22.46
CA ASN A 553 -9.27 24.41 -23.21
C ASN A 553 -8.30 24.08 -24.37
N PHE A 554 -7.63 25.09 -24.92
CA PHE A 554 -6.70 24.92 -26.04
C PHE A 554 -5.23 24.92 -25.62
N ARG A 555 -4.94 25.02 -24.31
CA ARG A 555 -3.58 25.06 -23.73
C ARG A 555 -2.76 26.25 -24.27
N GLN A 556 -3.44 27.35 -24.55
CA GLN A 556 -2.89 28.61 -25.07
C GLN A 556 -2.67 29.65 -23.96
N GLN A 557 -3.56 29.69 -22.97
CA GLN A 557 -3.45 30.57 -21.80
C GLN A 557 -3.23 29.71 -20.55
N ASN A 558 -2.51 30.25 -19.58
CA ASN A 558 -2.17 29.53 -18.37
C ASN A 558 -2.17 30.45 -17.15
N LYS A 559 -2.97 30.11 -16.15
CA LYS A 559 -2.94 30.69 -14.81
C LYS A 559 -2.21 29.73 -13.86
N THR A 560 -1.80 30.18 -12.68
CA THR A 560 -1.11 29.31 -11.72
C THR A 560 -1.60 29.53 -10.29
N LEU A 561 -1.60 28.47 -9.48
CA LEU A 561 -1.76 28.52 -8.02
C LEU A 561 -0.47 28.05 -7.33
N GLN A 562 -0.12 28.63 -6.18
CA GLN A 562 1.03 28.18 -5.39
C GLN A 562 0.58 27.11 -4.38
N LEU A 563 1.20 25.93 -4.40
CA LEU A 563 0.80 24.80 -3.56
C LEU A 563 0.87 25.13 -2.06
N ALA A 564 1.97 25.73 -1.60
CA ALA A 564 2.16 26.10 -0.19
C ALA A 564 1.07 27.01 0.40
N GLU A 565 0.34 27.78 -0.41
CA GLU A 565 -0.74 28.67 0.05
C GLU A 565 -2.09 27.94 0.24
N HIS A 566 -2.18 26.71 -0.27
CA HIS A 566 -3.46 25.99 -0.37
C HIS A 566 -3.48 24.64 0.36
N PHE A 567 -2.47 24.33 1.17
CA PHE A 567 -2.54 23.18 2.06
C PHE A 567 -3.68 23.34 3.06
N PHE A 568 -4.59 22.35 3.14
CA PHE A 568 -5.78 22.41 3.99
C PHE A 568 -6.71 23.60 3.66
N ASN A 569 -6.75 23.98 2.39
CA ASN A 569 -7.69 24.98 1.87
C ASN A 569 -8.32 24.50 0.54
N PRO A 570 -9.12 23.41 0.59
CA PRO A 570 -9.55 22.71 -0.63
C PRO A 570 -10.62 23.48 -1.41
N ARG A 571 -11.39 24.38 -0.78
CA ARG A 571 -12.49 25.13 -1.43
C ARG A 571 -12.05 26.18 -2.44
N ILE A 572 -10.75 26.40 -2.61
CA ILE A 572 -10.26 27.20 -3.74
C ILE A 572 -10.79 26.68 -5.09
N ILE A 573 -11.09 25.37 -5.19
CA ILE A 573 -11.68 24.76 -6.39
C ILE A 573 -13.08 25.30 -6.75
N GLU A 574 -13.80 25.92 -5.81
CA GLU A 574 -15.12 26.53 -6.06
C GLU A 574 -15.02 27.87 -6.79
N THR A 575 -13.81 28.42 -6.89
CA THR A 575 -13.54 29.66 -7.61
C THR A 575 -13.62 29.42 -9.12
N GLU A 576 -14.12 30.42 -9.84
CA GLU A 576 -14.29 30.36 -11.29
C GLU A 576 -12.99 29.91 -11.99
N GLU A 577 -13.13 28.99 -12.95
CA GLU A 577 -12.06 28.39 -13.74
C GLU A 577 -11.03 27.53 -12.98
N VAL A 578 -11.01 27.51 -11.64
CA VAL A 578 -10.00 26.76 -10.88
C VAL A 578 -10.19 25.25 -11.01
N PHE A 579 -11.39 24.73 -10.79
CA PHE A 579 -11.66 23.28 -10.88
C PHE A 579 -11.21 22.68 -12.22
N ASP A 580 -11.74 23.20 -13.33
CA ASP A 580 -11.38 22.74 -14.68
C ASP A 580 -9.93 23.07 -15.04
N GLY A 581 -9.43 24.22 -14.58
CA GLY A 581 -8.03 24.60 -14.72
C GLY A 581 -7.10 23.56 -14.13
N LEU A 582 -7.35 23.13 -12.89
CA LEU A 582 -6.57 22.11 -12.20
C LEU A 582 -6.65 20.75 -12.91
N LEU A 583 -7.83 20.31 -13.36
CA LEU A 583 -7.97 19.05 -14.11
C LEU A 583 -7.20 19.05 -15.44
N ARG A 584 -7.30 20.16 -16.20
CA ARG A 584 -6.50 20.33 -17.43
C ARG A 584 -5.00 20.45 -17.11
N GLY A 585 -4.67 21.06 -15.97
CA GLY A 585 -3.34 21.17 -15.41
C GLY A 585 -2.70 19.82 -15.13
N LEU A 586 -3.43 18.92 -14.45
CA LEU A 586 -3.01 17.54 -14.20
C LEU A 586 -2.64 16.82 -15.50
N ALA A 587 -3.45 17.00 -16.55
CA ALA A 587 -3.21 16.39 -17.85
C ALA A 587 -2.13 17.09 -18.70
N THR A 588 -1.72 18.32 -18.39
CA THR A 588 -0.84 19.11 -19.29
C THR A 588 0.52 19.38 -18.66
N GLN A 589 0.54 19.81 -17.40
CA GLN A 589 1.76 20.12 -16.68
C GLN A 589 2.55 18.84 -16.42
N THR A 590 3.85 18.85 -16.68
CA THR A 590 4.74 17.74 -16.33
C THR A 590 4.95 17.66 -14.82
N SER A 591 5.07 16.45 -14.27
CA SER A 591 5.48 16.28 -12.87
C SER A 591 6.92 16.78 -12.67
N GLN A 592 7.36 16.89 -11.41
CA GLN A 592 8.79 16.87 -11.14
C GLN A 592 9.39 15.51 -11.51
N LYS A 593 10.71 15.48 -11.71
CA LYS A 593 11.46 14.26 -11.96
C LYS A 593 11.47 13.39 -10.70
N MET A 594 11.36 12.07 -10.88
CA MET A 594 11.53 11.12 -9.78
C MET A 594 13.01 11.07 -9.36
N ASP A 595 13.33 11.74 -8.26
CA ASP A 595 14.57 11.58 -7.49
C ASP A 595 14.40 12.14 -6.06
N ILE A 596 15.48 12.20 -5.29
CA ILE A 596 15.47 12.69 -3.90
C ILE A 596 15.53 14.22 -3.78
N SER A 597 15.60 14.96 -4.89
CA SER A 597 15.67 16.43 -4.93
C SER A 597 14.26 17.03 -4.96
N LEU A 598 13.61 17.08 -3.81
CA LEU A 598 12.23 17.55 -3.71
C LEU A 598 12.14 19.08 -3.68
N ILE A 599 11.00 19.59 -4.13
CA ILE A 599 10.66 21.01 -4.08
C ILE A 599 10.57 21.54 -2.64
N SER A 600 10.75 22.86 -2.48
CA SER A 600 10.76 23.51 -1.15
C SER A 600 9.40 23.41 -0.44
N ASP A 601 8.32 23.36 -1.22
CA ASP A 601 6.95 23.14 -0.73
C ASP A 601 6.79 21.78 -0.03
N MET A 602 7.67 20.81 -0.30
CA MET A 602 7.68 19.49 0.33
C MET A 602 8.78 19.29 1.37
N THR A 603 9.90 20.03 1.31
CA THR A 603 11.05 19.83 2.23
C THR A 603 11.20 20.89 3.32
N SER A 604 10.46 22.00 3.21
CA SER A 604 10.54 23.11 4.18
C SER A 604 9.24 23.85 4.41
N LYS A 605 8.23 23.71 3.53
CA LYS A 605 6.94 24.38 3.64
C LYS A 605 5.76 23.41 3.62
N LEU A 606 6.01 22.12 3.86
CA LEU A 606 4.93 21.14 3.92
C LEU A 606 3.93 21.57 5.00
N TYR A 607 2.68 21.78 4.59
CA TYR A 607 1.60 22.26 5.46
C TYR A 607 1.81 23.65 6.08
N ALA A 608 2.71 24.47 5.52
CA ALA A 608 2.80 25.87 5.87
C ALA A 608 1.45 26.58 5.67
N SER A 609 1.24 27.68 6.37
CA SER A 609 0.01 28.48 6.23
C SER A 609 0.10 29.49 5.09
N ASP A 610 1.31 29.85 4.68
CA ASP A 610 1.61 30.67 3.51
C ASP A 610 3.07 30.43 3.07
N VAL A 611 3.50 31.10 2.02
CA VAL A 611 4.85 30.98 1.43
C VAL A 611 6.00 31.48 2.32
N ASN A 612 5.71 32.31 3.32
CA ASN A 612 6.71 32.94 4.19
C ASN A 612 6.92 32.16 5.49
N ASN A 613 5.96 31.29 5.84
CA ASN A 613 6.03 30.46 7.02
C ASN A 613 6.82 29.17 6.80
N LEU A 614 7.54 28.74 7.84
CA LEU A 614 8.13 27.42 7.89
C LEU A 614 7.05 26.34 8.03
N GLY A 615 7.21 25.28 7.26
CA GLY A 615 6.43 24.05 7.34
C GLY A 615 7.30 22.87 7.81
N LEU A 616 6.81 21.67 7.54
CA LEU A 616 7.52 20.41 7.79
C LEU A 616 8.33 19.97 6.57
N ASP A 617 8.98 18.81 6.71
CA ASP A 617 9.77 18.17 5.68
C ASP A 617 9.27 16.74 5.44
N ALA A 618 8.69 16.50 4.27
CA ALA A 618 8.13 15.22 3.86
C ALA A 618 9.16 14.08 3.90
N VAL A 619 10.40 14.33 3.46
CA VAL A 619 11.46 13.32 3.43
C VAL A 619 11.86 12.94 4.86
N SER A 620 11.98 13.92 5.74
CA SER A 620 12.25 13.70 7.17
C SER A 620 11.16 12.86 7.82
N LEU A 621 9.88 13.18 7.54
CA LEU A 621 8.72 12.44 8.05
C LEU A 621 8.68 11.00 7.51
N ASP A 622 8.94 10.80 6.21
CA ASP A 622 8.92 9.49 5.58
C ASP A 622 10.05 8.58 6.10
N ILE A 623 11.26 9.12 6.32
CA ILE A 623 12.37 8.38 6.96
C ILE A 623 12.01 8.01 8.40
N ALA A 624 11.46 8.96 9.17
CA ALA A 624 11.03 8.69 10.55
C ALA A 624 9.94 7.61 10.59
N ARG A 625 8.98 7.65 9.66
CA ARG A 625 7.92 6.65 9.50
C ARG A 625 8.47 5.27 9.18
N GLY A 626 9.41 5.15 8.23
CA GLY A 626 10.05 3.88 7.90
C GLY A 626 10.78 3.27 9.11
N ARG A 627 11.42 4.08 9.95
CA ARG A 627 12.09 3.63 11.18
C ARG A 627 11.11 3.24 12.28
N ASP A 628 10.00 3.98 12.43
CA ASP A 628 8.90 3.67 13.35
C ASP A 628 8.13 2.41 12.97
N HIS A 629 8.08 2.09 11.68
CA HIS A 629 7.48 0.88 11.15
C HIS A 629 8.43 -0.32 11.14
N GLY A 630 9.65 -0.13 11.66
CA GLY A 630 10.65 -1.18 11.75
C GLY A 630 11.09 -1.70 10.38
N LEU A 631 11.05 -0.90 9.31
CA LEU A 631 11.54 -1.33 8.01
C LEU A 631 13.06 -1.56 8.07
N PRO A 632 13.56 -2.74 7.64
CA PRO A 632 14.97 -2.94 7.33
C PRO A 632 15.58 -1.86 6.43
N GLY A 633 16.91 -1.79 6.41
CA GLY A 633 17.63 -0.93 5.48
C GLY A 633 17.42 -1.34 4.02
N TYR A 634 17.58 -0.37 3.10
CA TYR A 634 17.46 -0.53 1.65
C TYR A 634 18.17 -1.77 1.11
N ASN A 635 19.39 -2.06 1.58
CA ASN A 635 20.20 -3.17 1.07
C ASN A 635 19.57 -4.56 1.30
N TYR A 636 18.69 -4.71 2.31
CA TYR A 636 17.94 -5.96 2.52
C TYR A 636 16.88 -6.15 1.44
N TYR A 637 16.19 -5.09 1.05
CA TYR A 637 15.18 -5.11 -0.01
C TYR A 637 15.80 -5.23 -1.40
N ARG A 638 16.96 -4.60 -1.60
CA ARG A 638 17.79 -4.82 -2.79
C ARG A 638 18.08 -6.31 -2.99
N ARG A 639 18.53 -7.02 -1.94
CA ARG A 639 18.72 -8.48 -1.97
C ARG A 639 17.42 -9.24 -2.22
N TYR A 640 16.32 -8.86 -1.57
CA TYR A 640 15.01 -9.47 -1.79
C TYR A 640 14.57 -9.38 -3.26
N CYS A 641 14.81 -8.23 -3.89
CA CYS A 641 14.50 -7.97 -5.29
C CYS A 641 15.51 -8.58 -6.29
N GLY A 642 16.39 -9.48 -5.84
CA GLY A 642 17.34 -10.20 -6.69
C GLY A 642 18.58 -9.40 -7.09
N LEU A 643 18.78 -8.21 -6.53
CA LEU A 643 19.98 -7.41 -6.78
C LEU A 643 21.11 -7.84 -5.82
N PRO A 644 22.39 -7.75 -6.23
CA PRO A 644 23.52 -8.11 -5.37
C PRO A 644 23.55 -7.26 -4.09
N ALA A 645 23.68 -7.90 -2.93
CA ALA A 645 23.81 -7.19 -1.66
C ALA A 645 25.11 -6.38 -1.62
N ALA A 646 25.01 -5.09 -1.29
CA ALA A 646 26.15 -4.21 -1.16
C ALA A 646 26.93 -4.49 0.13
N ARG A 647 28.25 -4.67 0.01
CA ARG A 647 29.19 -4.75 1.15
C ARG A 647 29.84 -3.41 1.41
N THR A 648 30.08 -2.67 0.35
CA THR A 648 30.60 -1.30 0.39
C THR A 648 29.63 -0.37 -0.30
N PHE A 649 29.82 0.93 -0.09
CA PHE A 649 29.04 1.94 -0.77
C PHE A 649 29.20 1.86 -2.30
N ASP A 650 30.39 1.53 -2.83
CA ASP A 650 30.59 1.44 -4.29
C ASP A 650 29.72 0.40 -4.99
N ASP A 651 29.26 -0.63 -4.26
CA ASP A 651 28.41 -1.68 -4.82
C ASP A 651 27.01 -1.17 -5.23
N PHE A 652 26.63 0.06 -4.83
CA PHE A 652 25.41 0.73 -5.27
C PHE A 652 25.55 1.49 -6.60
N LEU A 653 26.76 1.62 -7.17
CA LEU A 653 27.00 2.36 -8.42
C LEU A 653 26.35 1.74 -9.66
N ASP A 654 25.79 0.53 -9.54
CA ASP A 654 25.03 -0.12 -10.60
C ASP A 654 23.71 0.60 -10.91
N TYR A 655 23.04 1.15 -9.89
CA TYR A 655 21.77 1.88 -10.05
C TYR A 655 21.76 3.26 -9.40
N ILE A 656 22.67 3.58 -8.48
CA ILE A 656 22.70 4.88 -7.78
C ILE A 656 23.79 5.78 -8.38
N PRO A 657 23.49 7.04 -8.76
CA PRO A 657 24.48 7.97 -9.29
C PRO A 657 25.65 8.24 -8.33
N ILE A 658 26.84 8.49 -8.88
CA ILE A 658 28.07 8.69 -8.10
C ILE A 658 27.98 9.91 -7.17
N GLU A 659 27.24 10.94 -7.56
CA GLU A 659 26.98 12.14 -6.76
C GLU A 659 26.22 11.78 -5.48
N MET A 660 25.18 10.96 -5.60
CA MET A 660 24.39 10.48 -4.46
C MET A 660 25.23 9.55 -3.58
N MET A 661 26.05 8.70 -4.19
CA MET A 661 26.97 7.83 -3.47
C MET A 661 27.99 8.57 -2.61
N ARG A 662 28.52 9.70 -3.11
CA ARG A 662 29.40 10.56 -2.31
C ARG A 662 28.67 11.09 -1.07
N LYS A 663 27.41 11.50 -1.21
CA LYS A 663 26.59 11.95 -0.07
C LYS A 663 26.28 10.81 0.91
N PHE A 664 25.99 9.59 0.45
CA PHE A 664 25.74 8.45 1.33
C PHE A 664 26.93 8.17 2.26
N ARG A 665 28.16 8.23 1.73
CA ARG A 665 29.39 8.04 2.51
C ARG A 665 29.60 9.07 3.61
N THR A 666 29.02 10.26 3.48
CA THR A 666 29.17 11.32 4.50
C THR A 666 28.16 11.19 5.64
N ILE A 667 27.02 10.52 5.42
CA ILE A 667 25.91 10.46 6.39
C ILE A 667 25.67 9.07 6.99
N TYR A 668 25.87 8.00 6.24
CA TYR A 668 25.63 6.64 6.70
C TYR A 668 26.97 5.93 6.98
N SER A 669 27.01 5.13 8.04
CA SER A 669 28.22 4.39 8.42
C SER A 669 28.42 3.10 7.61
N HIS A 670 27.34 2.52 7.09
CA HIS A 670 27.37 1.26 6.35
C HIS A 670 26.22 1.20 5.32
N PRO A 671 26.35 0.50 4.18
CA PRO A 671 25.26 0.34 3.19
C PRO A 671 23.94 -0.19 3.76
N ASN A 672 24.00 -1.05 4.78
CA ASN A 672 22.81 -1.58 5.50
C ASN A 672 22.05 -0.52 6.31
N ASP A 673 22.63 0.65 6.54
CA ASP A 673 22.04 1.71 7.35
C ASP A 673 21.14 2.65 6.53
N VAL A 674 21.29 2.63 5.20
CA VAL A 674 20.49 3.44 4.26
C VAL A 674 19.02 3.05 4.42
N ASP A 675 18.18 4.02 4.75
CA ASP A 675 16.73 3.79 4.90
C ASP A 675 16.10 3.41 3.54
N LEU A 676 15.10 2.52 3.54
CA LEU A 676 14.49 2.02 2.29
C LEU A 676 14.04 3.14 1.35
N ILE A 677 13.36 4.16 1.88
CA ILE A 677 12.90 5.30 1.09
C ILE A 677 14.06 6.06 0.42
N VAL A 678 15.14 6.27 1.16
CA VAL A 678 16.32 6.98 0.65
C VAL A 678 17.00 6.19 -0.47
N GLY A 679 17.19 4.89 -0.28
CA GLY A 679 17.81 4.04 -1.29
C GLY A 679 16.93 3.92 -2.54
N GLY A 680 15.63 3.67 -2.38
CA GLY A 680 14.71 3.53 -3.51
C GLY A 680 14.52 4.79 -4.34
N MET A 681 14.50 5.98 -3.73
CA MET A 681 14.43 7.27 -4.44
C MET A 681 15.76 7.67 -5.10
N ALA A 682 16.88 7.09 -4.64
CA ALA A 682 18.21 7.36 -5.18
C ALA A 682 18.54 6.53 -6.43
N GLU A 683 17.79 5.47 -6.71
CA GLU A 683 17.98 4.63 -7.89
C GLU A 683 17.61 5.36 -9.18
N ARG A 684 18.40 5.13 -10.24
CA ARG A 684 18.05 5.54 -11.60
C ARG A 684 16.80 4.79 -12.06
N PRO A 685 15.90 5.45 -12.83
CA PRO A 685 14.75 4.79 -13.42
C PRO A 685 15.14 3.57 -14.25
N ALA A 686 14.35 2.50 -14.14
CA ALA A 686 14.56 1.28 -14.92
C ALA A 686 13.85 1.35 -16.29
N ASP A 687 14.58 1.07 -17.36
CA ASP A 687 14.07 0.99 -18.73
C ASP A 687 13.25 2.23 -19.15
N ASP A 688 12.01 2.03 -19.59
CA ASP A 688 11.04 3.06 -19.95
C ASP A 688 10.11 3.49 -18.79
N GLY A 689 10.38 3.02 -17.57
CA GLY A 689 9.65 3.37 -16.35
C GLY A 689 10.10 4.68 -15.70
N MET A 690 9.49 5.01 -14.57
CA MET A 690 9.84 6.17 -13.73
C MET A 690 10.69 5.82 -12.53
N ILE A 691 10.65 4.56 -12.08
CA ILE A 691 11.21 4.15 -10.80
C ILE A 691 12.34 3.15 -10.96
N GLY A 692 13.24 3.13 -9.97
CA GLY A 692 14.35 2.19 -9.92
C GLY A 692 13.93 0.74 -9.67
N PRO A 693 14.86 -0.22 -9.84
CA PRO A 693 14.56 -1.65 -9.76
C PRO A 693 13.97 -2.10 -8.40
N THR A 694 14.39 -1.53 -7.28
CA THR A 694 13.89 -1.95 -5.95
C THR A 694 12.45 -1.51 -5.75
N PHE A 695 12.12 -0.24 -6.02
CA PHE A 695 10.73 0.21 -5.97
C PHE A 695 9.87 -0.43 -7.07
N ARG A 696 10.41 -0.69 -8.27
CA ARG A 696 9.72 -1.47 -9.31
C ARG A 696 9.31 -2.85 -8.82
N CYS A 697 10.22 -3.55 -8.15
CA CYS A 697 9.99 -4.85 -7.54
C CYS A 697 8.89 -4.80 -6.46
N LEU A 698 8.97 -3.86 -5.51
CA LEU A 698 8.00 -3.75 -4.41
C LEU A 698 6.60 -3.31 -4.89
N ILE A 699 6.52 -2.36 -5.83
CA ILE A 699 5.24 -1.93 -6.41
C ILE A 699 4.66 -3.06 -7.26
N TYR A 700 5.48 -3.77 -8.05
CA TYR A 700 5.02 -4.94 -8.79
C TYR A 700 4.46 -6.03 -7.86
N GLU A 701 5.18 -6.36 -6.78
CA GLU A 701 4.74 -7.32 -5.77
C GLU A 701 3.37 -6.93 -5.21
N GLN A 702 3.21 -5.68 -4.76
CA GLN A 702 1.97 -5.20 -4.18
C GLN A 702 0.80 -5.26 -5.16
N PHE A 703 0.92 -4.69 -6.36
CA PHE A 703 -0.19 -4.64 -7.31
C PHE A 703 -0.48 -6.00 -7.96
N SER A 704 0.54 -6.83 -8.18
CA SER A 704 0.30 -8.21 -8.61
C SER A 704 -0.44 -9.00 -7.53
N ARG A 705 -0.11 -8.80 -6.25
CA ARG A 705 -0.84 -9.41 -5.13
C ARG A 705 -2.26 -8.88 -5.02
N SER A 706 -2.46 -7.57 -4.96
CA SER A 706 -3.79 -6.97 -4.84
C SER A 706 -4.76 -7.42 -5.94
N ARG A 707 -4.30 -7.58 -7.19
CA ARG A 707 -5.15 -8.14 -8.25
C ARG A 707 -5.47 -9.62 -8.05
N ARG A 708 -4.49 -10.43 -7.67
CA ARG A 708 -4.65 -11.90 -7.55
C ARG A 708 -5.38 -12.31 -6.27
N THR A 709 -5.43 -11.47 -5.24
CA THR A 709 -6.09 -11.78 -3.96
C THR A 709 -7.43 -11.09 -3.79
N ASP A 710 -7.88 -10.34 -4.79
CA ASP A 710 -9.17 -9.65 -4.76
C ASP A 710 -10.23 -10.49 -5.50
N ARG A 711 -11.11 -11.14 -4.72
CA ARG A 711 -12.21 -11.98 -5.23
C ARG A 711 -13.12 -11.22 -6.18
N PHE A 712 -13.22 -9.91 -6.01
CA PHE A 712 -14.11 -9.01 -6.73
C PHE A 712 -13.40 -8.18 -7.81
N PHE A 713 -12.13 -8.46 -8.12
CA PHE A 713 -11.37 -7.70 -9.11
C PHE A 713 -12.09 -7.73 -10.46
N TYR A 714 -12.22 -6.58 -11.14
CA TYR A 714 -13.24 -6.38 -12.17
C TYR A 714 -13.20 -7.39 -13.33
N ASP A 715 -12.02 -7.90 -13.70
CA ASP A 715 -11.87 -8.86 -14.80
C ASP A 715 -11.81 -10.33 -14.35
N SER A 716 -12.02 -10.62 -13.06
CA SER A 716 -11.98 -11.98 -12.52
C SER A 716 -13.25 -12.77 -12.85
N VAL A 717 -13.10 -13.99 -13.36
CA VAL A 717 -14.23 -14.94 -13.56
C VAL A 717 -14.64 -15.68 -12.31
N THR A 718 -13.79 -15.70 -11.29
CA THR A 718 -14.08 -16.41 -10.03
C THR A 718 -14.96 -15.58 -9.09
N GLN A 719 -15.29 -14.35 -9.48
CA GLN A 719 -16.33 -13.56 -8.85
C GLN A 719 -17.63 -14.38 -8.75
N PRO A 720 -18.42 -14.26 -7.66
CA PRO A 720 -19.74 -14.90 -7.59
C PRO A 720 -20.65 -14.49 -8.74
N HIS A 721 -20.50 -13.25 -9.19
CA HIS A 721 -21.28 -12.64 -10.26
C HIS A 721 -20.34 -11.85 -11.18
N PRO A 722 -19.57 -12.48 -12.08
CA PRO A 722 -18.66 -11.76 -12.98
C PRO A 722 -19.43 -10.77 -13.87
N PHE A 723 -18.78 -9.68 -14.28
CA PHE A 723 -19.33 -8.84 -15.35
C PHE A 723 -19.51 -9.68 -16.62
N THR A 724 -20.59 -9.44 -17.37
CA THR A 724 -20.77 -10.12 -18.66
C THR A 724 -19.68 -9.71 -19.65
N SER A 725 -19.52 -10.46 -20.73
CA SER A 725 -18.54 -10.16 -21.78
C SER A 725 -18.76 -8.77 -22.39
N GLU A 726 -20.02 -8.36 -22.52
CA GLU A 726 -20.41 -7.04 -23.03
C GLU A 726 -20.07 -5.94 -22.01
N GLN A 727 -20.41 -6.13 -20.74
CA GLN A 727 -20.07 -5.18 -19.66
C GLN A 727 -18.55 -5.00 -19.53
N LEU A 728 -17.80 -6.10 -19.56
CA LEU A 728 -16.34 -6.06 -19.47
C LEU A 728 -15.70 -5.40 -20.69
N ALA A 729 -16.27 -5.58 -21.88
CA ALA A 729 -15.83 -4.86 -23.08
C ALA A 729 -16.02 -3.34 -22.94
N GLN A 730 -17.13 -2.90 -22.34
CA GLN A 730 -17.36 -1.48 -22.08
C GLN A 730 -16.43 -0.91 -21.00
N LEU A 731 -16.20 -1.64 -19.91
CA LEU A 731 -15.26 -1.23 -18.86
C LEU A 731 -13.83 -1.07 -19.38
N ARG A 732 -13.43 -1.80 -20.44
CA ARG A 732 -12.10 -1.68 -21.06
C ARG A 732 -11.92 -0.45 -21.95
N ASN A 733 -12.99 0.28 -22.21
CA ASN A 733 -12.94 1.54 -22.96
C ASN A 733 -12.70 2.75 -22.05
N VAL A 734 -12.85 2.60 -20.74
CA VAL A 734 -12.68 3.72 -19.82
C VAL A 734 -11.24 4.22 -19.82
N THR A 735 -11.09 5.53 -19.80
CA THR A 735 -9.81 6.22 -19.65
C THR A 735 -9.99 7.37 -18.67
N LEU A 736 -8.91 7.76 -17.98
CA LEU A 736 -8.98 8.93 -17.11
C LEU A 736 -9.31 10.22 -17.88
N ALA A 737 -8.96 10.28 -19.17
CA ALA A 737 -9.37 11.37 -20.08
C ALA A 737 -10.89 11.47 -20.21
N ARG A 738 -11.58 10.34 -20.41
CA ARG A 738 -13.05 10.30 -20.48
C ARG A 738 -13.68 10.74 -19.17
N ILE A 739 -13.15 10.28 -18.04
CA ILE A 739 -13.62 10.67 -16.71
C ILE A 739 -13.52 12.20 -16.51
N PHE A 740 -12.43 12.84 -16.95
CA PHE A 740 -12.30 14.30 -16.89
C PHE A 740 -13.27 15.01 -17.84
N CYS A 741 -13.47 14.49 -19.06
CA CYS A 741 -14.42 15.07 -20.00
C CYS A 741 -15.88 14.98 -19.53
N ASP A 742 -16.28 13.88 -18.87
CA ASP A 742 -17.66 13.68 -18.40
C ASP A 742 -17.99 14.43 -17.12
N ASN A 743 -16.98 14.70 -16.28
CA ASN A 743 -17.19 15.23 -14.92
C ASN A 743 -16.57 16.61 -14.69
N GLY A 744 -15.88 17.18 -15.68
CA GLY A 744 -15.50 18.60 -15.70
C GLY A 744 -16.71 19.53 -15.84
N ASN A 745 -16.58 20.80 -15.45
CA ASN A 745 -17.66 21.76 -15.66
C ASN A 745 -17.77 22.17 -17.14
N ASN A 746 -16.64 22.48 -17.78
CA ASN A 746 -16.52 22.99 -19.15
C ASN A 746 -15.26 22.47 -19.87
N ILE A 747 -14.89 21.20 -19.64
CA ILE A 747 -13.78 20.54 -20.35
C ILE A 747 -14.26 20.08 -21.73
N THR A 748 -13.75 20.71 -22.79
CA THR A 748 -14.14 20.39 -24.17
C THR A 748 -13.07 19.65 -24.96
N HIS A 749 -11.81 19.74 -24.52
CA HIS A 749 -10.68 19.09 -25.17
C HIS A 749 -9.77 18.41 -24.16
N MET A 750 -9.36 17.19 -24.50
CA MET A 750 -8.42 16.37 -23.73
C MET A 750 -7.63 15.47 -24.68
N GLN A 751 -6.44 15.04 -24.28
CA GLN A 751 -5.72 13.97 -24.96
C GLN A 751 -6.11 12.60 -24.39
N LEU A 752 -5.94 11.54 -25.17
CA LEU A 752 -6.38 10.19 -24.79
C LEU A 752 -5.69 9.69 -23.51
N ASN A 753 -4.37 9.81 -23.42
CA ASN A 753 -3.61 9.41 -22.23
C ASN A 753 -3.19 10.64 -21.43
N VAL A 754 -3.90 10.91 -20.33
CA VAL A 754 -3.65 12.09 -19.48
C VAL A 754 -2.33 12.01 -18.71
N PHE A 755 -1.73 10.83 -18.55
CA PHE A 755 -0.45 10.63 -17.87
C PHE A 755 0.76 11.07 -18.72
N LEU A 756 0.53 11.37 -20.00
CA LEU A 756 1.53 11.89 -20.92
C LEU A 756 1.09 13.25 -21.45
N LYS A 757 2.06 14.15 -21.62
CA LYS A 757 1.80 15.48 -22.16
C LYS A 757 1.21 15.37 -23.59
N PRO A 758 0.43 16.35 -24.04
CA PRO A 758 0.01 16.42 -25.44
C PRO A 758 1.22 16.41 -26.38
N GLN A 759 1.24 15.46 -27.30
CA GLN A 759 2.31 15.27 -28.30
C GLN A 759 1.78 14.47 -29.49
N ALA A 760 2.62 14.24 -30.51
CA ALA A 760 2.25 13.39 -31.65
C ALA A 760 1.81 11.98 -31.18
N GLY A 761 0.62 11.54 -31.60
CA GLY A 761 -0.02 10.30 -31.16
C GLY A 761 -0.74 10.38 -29.80
N ASN A 762 -0.79 11.55 -29.18
CA ASN A 762 -1.54 11.85 -27.96
C ASN A 762 -2.00 13.32 -28.01
N GLU A 763 -2.53 13.74 -29.15
CA GLU A 763 -2.95 15.12 -29.38
C GLU A 763 -4.21 15.47 -28.58
N LEU A 764 -4.45 16.77 -28.39
CA LEU A 764 -5.73 17.23 -27.87
C LEU A 764 -6.84 16.94 -28.89
N ARG A 765 -7.91 16.27 -28.42
CA ARG A 765 -9.09 15.93 -29.20
C ARG A 765 -10.33 16.44 -28.49
N ARG A 766 -11.41 16.63 -29.24
CA ARG A 766 -12.68 17.05 -28.66
C ARG A 766 -13.22 15.93 -27.78
N CYS A 767 -13.74 16.27 -26.61
CA CYS A 767 -14.42 15.31 -25.73
C CYS A 767 -15.67 14.67 -26.38
N THR A 768 -16.16 15.23 -27.49
CA THR A 768 -17.27 14.69 -28.30
C THR A 768 -16.80 13.77 -29.44
N ASP A 769 -15.50 13.64 -29.67
CA ASP A 769 -14.92 12.65 -30.59
C ASP A 769 -14.79 11.31 -29.84
N PHE A 770 -15.87 10.52 -29.84
CA PHE A 770 -15.94 9.24 -29.11
C PHE A 770 -15.05 8.14 -29.68
N GLU A 771 -14.54 8.30 -30.92
CA GLU A 771 -13.50 7.41 -31.45
C GLU A 771 -12.15 7.74 -30.83
N ALA A 772 -11.85 9.02 -30.60
CA ALA A 772 -10.61 9.45 -29.98
C ALA A 772 -10.60 9.35 -28.45
N ILE A 773 -11.74 9.59 -27.79
CA ILE A 773 -11.91 9.50 -26.33
C ILE A 773 -13.17 8.66 -26.04
N PRO A 774 -13.01 7.32 -26.01
CA PRO A 774 -14.14 6.40 -25.84
C PRO A 774 -14.91 6.62 -24.54
N SER A 775 -16.21 6.37 -24.59
CA SER A 775 -17.09 6.34 -23.42
C SER A 775 -17.49 4.92 -23.04
N VAL A 776 -17.76 4.70 -21.75
CA VAL A 776 -18.38 3.46 -21.27
C VAL A 776 -19.87 3.49 -21.62
N ASP A 777 -20.33 2.56 -22.46
CA ASP A 777 -21.76 2.42 -22.75
C ASP A 777 -22.47 1.61 -21.67
N LEU A 778 -23.26 2.29 -20.84
CA LEU A 778 -24.01 1.68 -19.75
C LEU A 778 -25.24 0.87 -20.21
N PHE A 779 -25.59 0.88 -21.50
CA PHE A 779 -26.67 0.04 -22.02
C PHE A 779 -26.41 -1.46 -21.77
N ALA A 780 -25.14 -1.87 -21.63
CA ALA A 780 -24.77 -3.23 -21.24
C ALA A 780 -25.26 -3.64 -19.82
N TRP A 781 -25.77 -2.71 -19.01
CA TRP A 781 -26.41 -2.95 -17.70
C TRP A 781 -27.94 -2.87 -17.75
N ALA A 782 -28.55 -2.66 -18.91
CA ALA A 782 -30.01 -2.68 -19.04
C ALA A 782 -30.56 -4.11 -18.86
N GLU A 783 -31.53 -4.29 -17.96
CA GLU A 783 -32.17 -5.59 -17.77
C GLU A 783 -33.08 -5.95 -18.95
N ARG A 784 -32.96 -7.19 -19.44
CA ARG A 784 -33.53 -7.71 -20.70
C ARG A 784 -35.06 -7.63 -20.85
N ALA A 785 -35.81 -7.14 -19.86
CA ALA A 785 -37.25 -6.97 -19.97
C ALA A 785 -37.68 -5.83 -20.92
N LYS A 786 -36.76 -4.94 -21.35
CA LYS A 786 -37.14 -3.77 -22.17
C LYS A 786 -36.18 -3.38 -23.32
N ALA A 787 -35.17 -4.17 -23.65
CA ALA A 787 -34.27 -3.89 -24.79
C ALA A 787 -34.92 -4.06 -26.20
N TYR A 788 -36.24 -4.30 -26.27
CA TYR A 788 -37.05 -4.41 -27.49
C TYR A 788 -38.25 -3.44 -27.52
N ARG A 789 -38.20 -2.35 -26.77
CA ARG A 789 -39.04 -1.16 -27.00
C ARG A 789 -38.13 0.04 -27.22
#